data_AF-A0A957DZH4-F1
#
_entry.id   AF-A0A957DZH4-F1
#
_cell.length_a   1.000
_cell.length_b   1.000
_cell.length_c   1.000
_cell.angle_alpha   90.00
_cell.angle_beta   90.00
_cell.angle_gamma   90.00
#
_symmetry.space_group_name_H-M   'P 1'
#
loop_
_entity.id
_entity.type
_entity.pdbx_description
1 polymer ?
#
loop_
_entity_poly.entity_id
_entity_poly.type
_entity_poly.pdbx_seq_one_letter_code
_entity_poly.pdbx_strand_id
1 'polypeptide(L)'
;MNNQQLKRNGSTTAVFLAVILVLMVTLVSSTAAKENAAELESTTVAKTTAVSKQQGDVGFLTSPNSGTPLDIAQAYLNTNRTDYGLTTADLADTAVIQTYSSQSDFTQIEMHQRVNEIDVFNGIILINIAADGSIINLHNHFIPAAASKVNIARPELSAEEAVYAAADHLGLMPQDLAVEEQIGGASEAVVFNAAGISRNPISAKLIYQPQERAVRLAWDIEIYELDQQNWWSMRVDAVSGEVLAQDNYVIHEDFNAQAAEAHGTSAFDSVEQHQHTAPATTAPELLGSNDYWVYEWPRESPLHNPQGPAGPPAEGRTIQNSPWNDASPSSLPSPYGWHDTNGAAGAEYTVTRGNNVNAYEDGNNPGYQPNCGPSLDCASSPLFDVDFTQSPNSYEAAAITNLYYWNNIIHDMTYLYGFDEAARNFQENNYGNGGAGSDSVNAEAQDGSGNCNANFGTPSDGSNPTMQMYTCSNTSPDRDGDFDNAVIVHEYTHGISNRLTGGSSVFCLNNSEQMGEGWSDWLSMMMTMEAGDLGTDSRGMGTYLFGQPPNGPGIRPNPYSTNFSVNDTTYADISGLPVPHGVGYAWATMLWEMNWELINNGVSTSGLDPDIFNGTGGNNLTTQLVMDGMKLQPCSPGFVDGRDAILLADQNLTGGQNQCVIWDAFARRGLGYSASQGSSGSTSDGTEAFDLPAACQQVLKIDKSASSNPVTAGSILTYNLVATNDTLGTLTSVVMNDTIEAGQTYVGGSATCGGSESGGVVTFPVGTMTAGQVTACSFQVIIDGGLGSTEFFFDDFEDGSFGNWTSTGLWNPETEGDSCGSVHAPFPSSNNAAYFGQSGSCNFNTGSAVTGALSMNNDVALAGGSAPVLNFSYFLETEQFIGYDEAFVEISTNGGSTWSLLLQVTDSGWQAVSTDLSAYAGSNVRIRFRFDSGDSINNNYFGWLVDDVQIIEEVKVSNMACVTAYEGDNDCDSVETLVEPAACSAPNAVTDLIATMNVNGTHIDLAWTGTGADTYQIHRNANGFYFNPTAGNQIGGTSSPSHTDSTPNIIGDPTNNYGYVVVAMNYCEGLSGGGGGSASAPSNQVGEFDFSIVAGTP
;
A
#
# COMPACT_ATOMS: atom_id res chain seq x y z
N MET A 1 29.84 45.34 -37.36
CA MET A 1 30.47 46.49 -38.08
C MET A 1 31.69 46.98 -37.27
N ASN A 2 32.83 47.18 -37.93
CA ASN A 2 34.08 47.91 -37.61
C ASN A 2 34.54 48.22 -36.16
N ASN A 3 35.59 47.50 -35.74
CA ASN A 3 37.00 47.91 -35.52
C ASN A 3 37.42 49.30 -34.92
N GLN A 4 38.27 49.19 -33.87
CA GLN A 4 39.39 50.05 -33.40
C GLN A 4 39.15 51.21 -32.40
N GLN A 5 39.76 51.12 -31.20
CA GLN A 5 41.03 51.80 -30.85
C GLN A 5 41.66 51.30 -29.51
N LEU A 6 43.00 51.16 -29.52
CA LEU A 6 43.89 50.79 -28.41
C LEU A 6 44.33 52.00 -27.57
N LYS A 7 44.49 51.87 -26.23
CA LYS A 7 45.80 51.93 -25.51
C LYS A 7 45.70 52.07 -23.96
N ARG A 8 46.53 51.23 -23.30
CA ARG A 8 47.41 51.45 -22.13
C ARG A 8 46.85 51.37 -20.69
N ASN A 9 47.20 50.26 -20.03
CA ASN A 9 48.15 50.12 -18.90
C ASN A 9 47.61 49.31 -17.70
N GLY A 10 48.24 48.14 -17.47
CA GLY A 10 48.63 47.68 -16.13
C GLY A 10 47.61 46.87 -15.32
N SER A 11 47.69 45.53 -15.43
CA SER A 11 47.46 44.52 -14.38
C SER A 11 46.69 43.30 -14.93
N THR A 12 47.37 42.46 -15.71
CA THR A 12 46.78 41.24 -16.31
C THR A 12 47.24 39.94 -15.64
N THR A 13 47.75 40.00 -14.41
CA THR A 13 48.18 38.79 -13.67
C THR A 13 47.32 38.50 -12.44
N ALA A 14 46.55 39.47 -11.93
CA ALA A 14 45.63 39.27 -10.81
C ALA A 14 44.21 38.83 -11.26
N VAL A 15 43.79 39.22 -12.48
CA VAL A 15 42.45 38.89 -13.01
C VAL A 15 42.40 37.46 -13.55
N PHE A 16 43.50 36.92 -14.07
CA PHE A 16 43.54 35.57 -14.62
C PHE A 16 43.52 34.47 -13.54
N LEU A 17 44.09 34.72 -12.35
CA LEU A 17 43.96 33.80 -11.21
C LEU A 17 42.57 33.86 -10.56
N ALA A 18 41.94 35.03 -10.50
CA ALA A 18 40.60 35.18 -9.95
C ALA A 18 39.53 34.51 -10.85
N VAL A 19 39.67 34.58 -12.18
CA VAL A 19 38.73 33.94 -13.12
C VAL A 19 38.87 32.42 -13.12
N ILE A 20 40.08 31.87 -12.94
CA ILE A 20 40.28 30.41 -12.83
C ILE A 20 39.80 29.88 -11.47
N LEU A 21 39.96 30.64 -10.38
CA LEU A 21 39.44 30.27 -9.06
C LEU A 21 37.90 30.34 -9.02
N VAL A 22 37.29 31.33 -9.68
CA VAL A 22 35.82 31.42 -9.79
C VAL A 22 35.27 30.32 -10.69
N LEU A 23 35.91 29.98 -11.81
CA LEU A 23 35.47 28.87 -12.66
C LEU A 23 35.63 27.49 -12.02
N MET A 24 36.68 27.26 -11.22
CA MET A 24 36.82 25.99 -10.48
C MET A 24 35.87 25.91 -9.28
N VAL A 25 35.55 27.03 -8.62
CA VAL A 25 34.54 27.04 -7.55
C VAL A 25 33.15 26.82 -8.11
N THR A 26 32.80 27.32 -9.31
CA THR A 26 31.51 27.03 -9.97
C THR A 26 31.39 25.62 -10.56
N LEU A 27 32.50 24.96 -10.90
CA LEU A 27 32.48 23.58 -11.45
C LEU A 27 32.48 22.49 -10.37
N VAL A 28 33.01 22.77 -9.17
CA VAL A 28 32.96 21.83 -8.04
C VAL A 28 31.66 21.99 -7.23
N SER A 29 31.03 23.17 -7.25
CA SER A 29 29.70 23.38 -6.64
C SER A 29 28.55 22.88 -7.52
N SER A 30 28.70 22.74 -8.84
CA SER A 30 27.64 22.20 -9.70
C SER A 30 27.52 20.68 -9.71
N THR A 31 28.55 19.95 -9.29
CA THR A 31 28.51 18.47 -9.19
C THR A 31 28.13 18.03 -7.77
N ALA A 32 28.67 18.68 -6.73
CA ALA A 32 28.28 18.41 -5.35
C ALA A 32 26.84 18.89 -5.03
N ALA A 33 26.35 19.95 -5.70
CA ALA A 33 24.95 20.36 -5.58
C ALA A 33 23.98 19.52 -6.43
N LYS A 34 24.46 18.68 -7.36
CA LYS A 34 23.61 17.74 -8.11
C LYS A 34 23.52 16.36 -7.44
N GLU A 35 24.59 15.89 -6.81
CA GLU A 35 24.54 14.67 -5.99
C GLU A 35 23.85 14.93 -4.64
N ASN A 36 24.05 16.10 -4.01
CA ASN A 36 23.32 16.45 -2.78
C ASN A 36 21.90 17.00 -3.01
N ALA A 37 21.51 17.43 -4.21
CA ALA A 37 20.11 17.79 -4.48
C ALA A 37 19.23 16.53 -4.62
N ALA A 38 19.75 15.47 -5.23
CA ALA A 38 19.05 14.19 -5.33
C ALA A 38 18.89 13.47 -3.98
N GLU A 39 19.78 13.72 -3.00
CA GLU A 39 19.70 13.14 -1.66
C GLU A 39 18.96 14.05 -0.64
N LEU A 40 18.80 15.36 -0.93
CA LEU A 40 18.02 16.29 -0.09
C LEU A 40 16.56 16.49 -0.53
N GLU A 41 16.20 16.20 -1.78
CA GLU A 41 14.78 16.22 -2.20
C GLU A 41 13.96 15.07 -1.60
N SER A 42 14.60 14.00 -1.11
CA SER A 42 13.90 12.84 -0.53
C SER A 42 13.63 12.90 0.98
N THR A 43 14.09 13.92 1.71
CA THR A 43 14.08 13.87 3.19
C THR A 43 13.40 15.02 3.94
N THR A 44 12.80 16.03 3.28
CA THR A 44 12.19 17.14 4.05
C THR A 44 10.98 17.87 3.45
N VAL A 45 10.24 17.28 2.52
CA VAL A 45 8.79 17.54 2.48
C VAL A 45 8.24 16.77 3.68
N ALA A 46 7.56 17.45 4.60
CA ALA A 46 6.89 16.76 5.70
C ALA A 46 6.09 15.60 5.08
N LYS A 47 6.39 14.36 5.50
CA LYS A 47 5.53 13.21 5.25
C LYS A 47 4.15 13.57 5.80
N THR A 48 3.32 14.20 4.98
CA THR A 48 1.86 14.19 5.08
C THR A 48 1.43 12.80 4.65
N THR A 49 1.83 11.81 5.45
CA THR A 49 1.45 10.42 5.24
C THR A 49 -0.04 10.32 5.50
N ALA A 50 -0.77 9.89 4.47
CA ALA A 50 -2.01 9.17 4.68
C ALA A 50 -1.72 8.06 5.72
N VAL A 51 -2.47 8.04 6.81
CA VAL A 51 -2.51 6.85 7.66
C VAL A 51 -3.55 5.96 7.01
N SER A 52 -3.18 5.28 5.92
CA SER A 52 -3.78 4.00 5.62
C SER A 52 -3.14 2.96 6.55
N LYS A 53 -3.76 1.79 6.67
CA LYS A 53 -3.02 0.60 7.12
C LYS A 53 -1.79 0.41 6.22
N GLN A 54 -0.83 -0.44 6.61
CA GLN A 54 0.35 -0.72 5.77
C GLN A 54 -0.04 -0.86 4.30
N GLN A 55 0.76 -0.31 3.37
CA GLN A 55 0.50 -0.38 1.92
C GLN A 55 0.10 -1.82 1.54
N GLY A 56 -1.09 -2.00 0.96
CA GLY A 56 -1.69 -3.32 0.69
C GLY A 56 -2.76 -3.82 1.68
N ASP A 57 -2.82 -3.33 2.93
CA ASP A 57 -3.88 -3.68 3.89
C ASP A 57 -5.18 -2.89 3.59
N VAL A 58 -5.98 -3.40 2.67
CA VAL A 58 -7.26 -2.79 2.31
C VAL A 58 -8.28 -3.00 3.45
N GLY A 59 -8.77 -1.90 4.04
CA GLY A 59 -9.93 -1.93 4.91
C GLY A 59 -10.12 -0.62 5.66
N PHE A 60 -11.33 -0.39 6.14
CA PHE A 60 -11.72 0.85 6.80
C PHE A 60 -10.86 1.15 8.04
N LEU A 61 -10.64 2.45 8.31
CA LEU A 61 -9.90 2.96 9.47
C LEU A 61 -10.61 2.70 10.79
N THR A 62 -11.94 2.59 10.78
CA THR A 62 -12.72 2.29 11.97
C THR A 62 -13.81 1.26 11.70
N SER A 63 -14.26 0.60 12.76
CA SER A 63 -15.57 -0.06 12.77
C SER A 63 -16.71 0.96 12.66
N PRO A 64 -17.98 0.51 12.51
CA PRO A 64 -19.14 1.40 12.46
C PRO A 64 -19.23 2.31 13.69
N ASN A 65 -19.59 3.58 13.47
CA ASN A 65 -19.76 4.59 14.51
C ASN A 65 -21.18 5.18 14.48
N SER A 66 -21.62 5.75 15.59
CA SER A 66 -22.92 6.44 15.68
C SER A 66 -22.74 7.95 15.77
N GLY A 67 -23.44 8.71 14.94
CA GLY A 67 -23.36 10.18 14.90
C GLY A 67 -23.66 10.69 13.50
N THR A 68 -23.61 12.01 13.30
CA THR A 68 -23.55 12.54 11.93
C THR A 68 -22.14 12.32 11.36
N PRO A 69 -21.97 12.25 10.03
CA PRO A 69 -20.64 12.13 9.43
C PRO A 69 -19.65 13.21 9.93
N LEU A 70 -20.10 14.46 10.06
CA LEU A 70 -19.27 15.54 10.59
C LEU A 70 -18.86 15.31 12.05
N ASP A 71 -19.78 14.85 12.92
CA ASP A 71 -19.45 14.54 14.31
C ASP A 71 -18.41 13.41 14.41
N ILE A 72 -18.53 12.38 13.55
CA ILE A 72 -17.60 11.25 13.48
C ILE A 72 -16.22 11.75 13.04
N ALA A 73 -16.15 12.51 11.95
CA ALA A 73 -14.91 13.11 11.44
C ALA A 73 -14.20 13.97 12.51
N GLN A 74 -14.94 14.87 13.17
CA GLN A 74 -14.40 15.76 14.19
C GLN A 74 -13.95 14.97 15.43
N ALA A 75 -14.69 13.95 15.86
CA ALA A 75 -14.30 13.13 17.01
C ALA A 75 -13.01 12.33 16.71
N TYR A 76 -12.90 11.77 15.50
CA TYR A 76 -11.71 11.04 15.08
C TYR A 76 -10.48 11.94 15.01
N LEU A 77 -10.56 13.08 14.33
CA LEU A 77 -9.46 14.04 14.27
C LEU A 77 -9.07 14.56 15.65
N ASN A 78 -10.03 14.90 16.50
CA ASN A 78 -9.72 15.36 17.86
C ASN A 78 -9.01 14.28 18.68
N THR A 79 -9.28 13.00 18.45
CA THR A 79 -8.62 11.90 19.16
C THR A 79 -7.22 11.64 18.61
N ASN A 80 -7.07 11.61 17.28
CA ASN A 80 -5.86 11.12 16.60
C ASN A 80 -4.97 12.25 16.02
N ARG A 81 -5.29 13.53 16.23
CA ARG A 81 -4.55 14.68 15.64
C ARG A 81 -3.03 14.63 15.82
N THR A 82 -2.55 14.08 16.94
CA THR A 82 -1.11 13.99 17.23
C THR A 82 -0.38 13.06 16.28
N ASP A 83 -1.06 12.04 15.77
CA ASP A 83 -0.51 11.05 14.83
C ASP A 83 -0.24 11.72 13.46
N TYR A 84 -0.99 12.79 13.17
CA TYR A 84 -0.83 13.64 11.99
C TYR A 84 0.04 14.88 12.24
N GLY A 85 0.66 15.00 13.41
CA GLY A 85 1.44 16.18 13.81
C GLY A 85 0.62 17.45 14.02
N LEU A 86 -0.72 17.35 14.06
CA LEU A 86 -1.63 18.49 14.15
C LEU A 86 -1.87 18.92 15.60
N THR A 87 -2.02 20.22 15.78
CA THR A 87 -2.37 20.84 17.06
C THR A 87 -3.88 21.12 17.14
N THR A 88 -4.39 21.38 18.34
CA THR A 88 -5.78 21.85 18.51
C THR A 88 -6.02 23.19 17.80
N ALA A 89 -4.98 24.01 17.63
CA ALA A 89 -5.08 25.27 16.90
C ALA A 89 -5.26 25.06 15.39
N ASP A 90 -4.68 23.99 14.82
CA ASP A 90 -4.80 23.71 13.39
C ASP A 90 -6.22 23.28 12.98
N LEU A 91 -7.01 22.76 13.93
CA LEU A 91 -8.42 22.37 13.70
C LEU A 91 -9.42 23.42 14.18
N ALA A 92 -8.95 24.57 14.71
CA ALA A 92 -9.83 25.58 15.31
C ALA A 92 -10.47 26.52 14.28
N ASP A 93 -9.79 26.75 13.16
CA ASP A 93 -10.25 27.59 12.05
C ASP A 93 -10.23 26.75 10.77
N THR A 94 -11.32 26.01 10.54
CA THR A 94 -11.50 25.20 9.32
C THR A 94 -12.78 25.58 8.60
N ALA A 95 -12.75 25.62 7.27
CA ALA A 95 -13.98 25.62 6.47
C ALA A 95 -14.36 24.17 6.23
N VAL A 96 -15.63 23.81 6.42
CA VAL A 96 -16.10 22.43 6.22
C VAL A 96 -17.02 22.39 5.02
N ILE A 97 -16.67 21.54 4.06
CA ILE A 97 -17.53 21.13 2.96
C ILE A 97 -17.93 19.67 3.22
N GLN A 98 -19.23 19.40 3.11
CA GLN A 98 -19.76 18.05 3.26
C GLN A 98 -20.53 17.69 1.99
N THR A 99 -20.08 16.63 1.33
CA THR A 99 -20.68 16.10 0.12
C THR A 99 -21.15 14.68 0.38
N TYR A 100 -22.39 14.37 0.01
CA TYR A 100 -22.93 13.01 0.04
C TYR A 100 -23.20 12.57 -1.40
N SER A 101 -22.60 11.46 -1.81
CA SER A 101 -22.92 10.85 -3.10
C SER A 101 -23.86 9.67 -2.88
N SER A 102 -25.07 9.78 -3.44
CA SER A 102 -26.08 8.73 -3.27
C SER A 102 -25.75 7.44 -4.04
N GLN A 103 -24.97 7.54 -5.11
CA GLN A 103 -24.54 6.39 -5.92
C GLN A 103 -23.37 5.64 -5.28
N SER A 104 -22.49 6.37 -4.58
CA SER A 104 -21.31 5.81 -3.91
C SER A 104 -21.56 5.29 -2.50
N ASP A 105 -22.69 5.66 -1.89
CA ASP A 105 -23.08 5.33 -0.51
C ASP A 105 -22.04 5.69 0.57
N PHE A 106 -21.36 6.84 0.39
CA PHE A 106 -20.51 7.45 1.40
C PHE A 106 -20.60 8.98 1.41
N THR A 107 -20.21 9.56 2.54
CA THR A 107 -20.12 11.01 2.75
C THR A 107 -18.65 11.43 2.79
N GLN A 108 -18.30 12.44 2.02
CA GLN A 108 -17.01 13.12 2.08
C GLN A 108 -17.11 14.33 3.01
N ILE A 109 -16.21 14.39 3.99
CA ILE A 109 -16.00 15.56 4.83
C ILE A 109 -14.66 16.16 4.46
N GLU A 110 -14.71 17.33 3.84
CA GLU A 110 -13.54 18.10 3.48
C GLU A 110 -13.39 19.26 4.45
N MET A 111 -12.24 19.35 5.10
CA MET A 111 -11.89 20.45 5.98
C MET A 111 -10.76 21.23 5.32
N HIS A 112 -10.98 22.52 5.07
CA HIS A 112 -9.95 23.43 4.57
C HIS A 112 -9.30 24.13 5.75
N GLN A 113 -7.97 24.09 5.80
CA GLN A 113 -7.18 24.80 6.79
C GLN A 113 -7.26 26.30 6.53
N ARG A 114 -7.62 27.07 7.56
CA ARG A 114 -7.61 28.52 7.51
C ARG A 114 -6.69 29.09 8.58
N VAL A 115 -6.14 30.26 8.28
CA VAL A 115 -5.49 31.11 9.27
C VAL A 115 -6.10 32.49 9.15
N ASN A 116 -6.67 33.01 10.24
CA ASN A 116 -7.36 34.31 10.22
C ASN A 116 -8.47 34.37 9.15
N GLU A 117 -9.25 33.29 8.99
CA GLU A 117 -10.32 33.16 7.99
C GLU A 117 -9.85 33.17 6.52
N ILE A 118 -8.53 33.09 6.24
CA ILE A 118 -7.96 32.97 4.89
C ILE A 118 -7.48 31.54 4.68
N ASP A 119 -7.83 30.94 3.54
CA ASP A 119 -7.46 29.56 3.20
C ASP A 119 -5.96 29.38 3.03
N VAL A 120 -5.45 28.22 3.46
CA VAL A 120 -4.13 27.73 3.09
C VAL A 120 -4.27 26.92 1.82
N PHE A 121 -3.53 27.30 0.77
CA PHE A 121 -3.59 26.63 -0.54
C PHE A 121 -3.26 25.14 -0.39
N ASN A 122 -4.16 24.27 -0.92
CA ASN A 122 -4.12 22.80 -0.78
C ASN A 122 -4.02 22.27 0.67
N GLY A 123 -4.26 23.11 1.69
CA GLY A 123 -4.31 22.70 3.08
C GLY A 123 -5.63 22.01 3.38
N ILE A 124 -5.81 20.77 2.93
CA ILE A 124 -7.08 20.05 2.97
C ILE A 124 -6.95 18.76 3.77
N ILE A 125 -7.94 18.46 4.61
CA ILE A 125 -8.18 17.12 5.15
C ILE A 125 -9.44 16.57 4.49
N LEU A 126 -9.33 15.41 3.85
CA LEU A 126 -10.45 14.69 3.25
C LEU A 126 -10.72 13.42 4.06
N ILE A 127 -11.95 13.26 4.56
CA ILE A 127 -12.37 12.09 5.34
C ILE A 127 -13.60 11.48 4.66
N ASN A 128 -13.49 10.21 4.28
CA ASN A 128 -14.60 9.49 3.64
C ASN A 128 -15.27 8.57 4.66
N ILE A 129 -16.59 8.67 4.79
CA ILE A 129 -17.38 8.00 5.83
C ILE A 129 -18.50 7.19 5.18
N ALA A 130 -18.49 5.88 5.41
CA ALA A 130 -19.50 4.95 4.91
C ALA A 130 -20.86 5.19 5.56
N ALA A 131 -21.93 4.67 4.95
CA ALA A 131 -23.31 4.83 5.44
C ALA A 131 -23.54 4.33 6.88
N ASP A 132 -22.75 3.35 7.35
CA ASP A 132 -22.82 2.82 8.71
C ASP A 132 -21.98 3.60 9.75
N GLY A 133 -21.35 4.70 9.31
CA GLY A 133 -20.50 5.56 10.13
C GLY A 133 -19.05 5.09 10.28
N SER A 134 -18.63 4.03 9.59
CA SER A 134 -17.21 3.66 9.50
C SER A 134 -16.43 4.70 8.71
N ILE A 135 -15.21 5.02 9.14
CA ILE A 135 -14.31 5.88 8.37
C ILE A 135 -13.57 4.98 7.38
N ILE A 136 -13.78 5.22 6.08
CA ILE A 136 -13.18 4.46 4.97
C ILE A 136 -11.68 4.75 4.95
N ASN A 137 -11.33 6.02 4.78
CA ASN A 137 -9.95 6.53 4.77
C ASN A 137 -9.91 8.02 5.14
N LEU A 138 -8.69 8.53 5.34
CA LEU A 138 -8.41 9.93 5.66
C LEU A 138 -7.11 10.36 4.99
N HIS A 139 -7.18 11.49 4.30
CA HIS A 139 -6.02 12.15 3.69
C HIS A 139 -5.79 13.51 4.35
N ASN A 140 -4.55 13.84 4.70
CA ASN A 140 -4.22 15.05 5.43
C ASN A 140 -3.10 15.84 4.75
N HIS A 141 -3.42 17.04 4.26
CA HIS A 141 -2.48 18.02 3.72
C HIS A 141 -2.41 19.31 4.56
N PHE A 142 -2.94 19.32 5.78
CA PHE A 142 -2.79 20.47 6.66
C PHE A 142 -1.33 20.73 6.97
N ILE A 143 -0.94 22.01 6.99
CA ILE A 143 0.37 22.44 7.43
C ILE A 143 0.38 22.46 8.96
N PRO A 144 1.21 21.64 9.64
CA PRO A 144 1.24 21.62 11.10
C PRO A 144 1.64 22.99 11.68
N ALA A 145 0.92 23.44 12.71
CA ALA A 145 1.12 24.73 13.36
C ALA A 145 1.13 25.93 12.39
N ALA A 146 0.28 25.94 11.36
CA ALA A 146 0.26 26.94 10.28
C ALA A 146 0.19 28.37 10.81
N ALA A 147 -0.66 28.63 11.81
CA ALA A 147 -0.82 29.96 12.42
C ALA A 147 0.49 30.52 13.02
N SER A 148 1.43 29.67 13.42
CA SER A 148 2.75 30.10 13.93
C SER A 148 3.79 30.35 12.83
N LYS A 149 3.50 29.94 11.59
CA LYS A 149 4.39 30.00 10.42
C LYS A 149 4.03 31.13 9.46
N VAL A 150 2.93 31.83 9.70
CA VAL A 150 2.48 32.96 8.87
C VAL A 150 3.43 34.14 8.98
N ASN A 151 3.81 34.71 7.82
CA ASN A 151 4.69 35.88 7.74
C ASN A 151 4.00 37.20 8.14
N ILE A 152 2.81 37.46 7.60
CA ILE A 152 2.02 38.68 7.79
C ILE A 152 0.52 38.36 7.75
N ALA A 153 -0.30 39.18 8.40
CA ALA A 153 -1.76 38.97 8.49
C ALA A 153 -2.59 39.90 7.57
N ARG A 154 -1.95 40.83 6.85
CA ARG A 154 -2.59 41.78 5.93
C ARG A 154 -1.64 42.09 4.78
N PRO A 155 -2.14 42.19 3.54
CA PRO A 155 -1.28 42.45 2.38
C PRO A 155 -0.64 43.84 2.43
N GLU A 156 0.59 43.95 1.93
CA GLU A 156 1.25 45.24 1.69
C GLU A 156 1.08 45.71 0.23
N LEU A 157 0.85 44.79 -0.70
CA LEU A 157 0.46 45.04 -2.09
C LEU A 157 -1.05 44.93 -2.29
N SER A 158 -1.62 45.83 -3.07
CA SER A 158 -3.02 45.72 -3.51
C SER A 158 -3.19 44.59 -4.53
N ALA A 159 -4.43 44.10 -4.69
CA ALA A 159 -4.78 43.14 -5.74
C ALA A 159 -4.41 43.64 -7.14
N GLU A 160 -4.59 44.94 -7.41
CA GLU A 160 -4.23 45.56 -8.69
C GLU A 160 -2.71 45.48 -8.95
N GLU A 161 -1.89 45.81 -7.94
CA GLU A 161 -0.43 45.68 -8.04
C GLU A 161 0.01 44.22 -8.23
N ALA A 162 -0.69 43.26 -7.62
CA ALA A 162 -0.43 41.84 -7.80
C ALA A 162 -0.78 41.34 -9.21
N VAL A 163 -1.88 41.81 -9.82
CA VAL A 163 -2.21 41.52 -11.22
C VAL A 163 -1.11 42.05 -12.15
N TYR A 164 -0.60 43.25 -11.90
CA TYR A 164 0.54 43.78 -12.67
C TYR A 164 1.81 42.95 -12.49
N ALA A 165 2.09 42.45 -11.29
CA ALA A 165 3.25 41.58 -11.04
C ALA A 165 3.12 40.22 -11.73
N ALA A 166 1.94 39.60 -11.70
CA ALA A 166 1.64 38.37 -12.44
C ALA A 166 1.79 38.59 -13.95
N ALA A 167 1.22 39.67 -14.48
CA ALA A 167 1.33 40.00 -15.91
C ALA A 167 2.79 40.27 -16.33
N ASP A 168 3.59 40.97 -15.52
CA ASP A 168 5.02 41.20 -15.80
C ASP A 168 5.81 39.87 -15.81
N HIS A 169 5.49 38.94 -14.92
CA HIS A 169 6.10 37.60 -14.90
C HIS A 169 5.83 36.82 -16.19
N LEU A 170 4.61 36.93 -16.74
CA LEU A 170 4.21 36.32 -18.01
C LEU A 170 4.65 37.15 -19.25
N GLY A 171 5.25 38.33 -19.05
CA GLY A 171 5.62 39.23 -20.15
C GLY A 171 4.44 39.92 -20.84
N LEU A 172 3.30 40.03 -20.15
CA LEU A 172 2.05 40.65 -20.60
C LEU A 172 1.94 42.10 -20.13
N MET A 173 1.12 42.91 -20.82
CA MET A 173 0.91 44.33 -20.48
C MET A 173 -0.59 44.68 -20.39
N PRO A 174 -1.19 44.67 -19.18
CA PRO A 174 -2.60 45.00 -18.98
C PRO A 174 -2.95 46.39 -19.51
N GLN A 175 -4.08 46.51 -20.19
CA GLN A 175 -4.67 47.76 -20.70
C GLN A 175 -5.97 48.07 -19.97
N ASP A 176 -6.09 49.29 -19.43
CA ASP A 176 -7.31 49.77 -18.77
C ASP A 176 -7.88 48.79 -17.72
N LEU A 177 -7.00 48.20 -16.90
CA LEU A 177 -7.38 47.31 -15.80
C LEU A 177 -8.35 48.04 -14.86
N ALA A 178 -9.51 47.44 -14.62
CA ALA A 178 -10.57 48.02 -13.83
C ALA A 178 -11.32 46.94 -13.05
N VAL A 179 -11.72 47.27 -11.83
CA VAL A 179 -12.56 46.39 -11.01
C VAL A 179 -13.94 46.28 -11.64
N GLU A 180 -14.36 45.04 -11.93
CA GLU A 180 -15.72 44.71 -12.37
C GLU A 180 -16.60 44.36 -11.18
N GLU A 181 -16.06 43.58 -10.23
CA GLU A 181 -16.78 43.17 -9.03
C GLU A 181 -15.88 43.20 -7.80
N GLN A 182 -16.45 43.68 -6.68
CA GLN A 182 -15.80 43.67 -5.37
C GLN A 182 -16.55 42.71 -4.45
N ILE A 183 -15.94 41.57 -4.17
CA ILE A 183 -16.51 40.49 -3.35
C ILE A 183 -16.16 40.73 -1.88
N GLY A 184 -14.90 41.08 -1.58
CA GLY A 184 -14.43 41.39 -0.24
C GLY A 184 -14.21 40.15 0.65
N GLY A 185 -14.57 40.24 1.93
CA GLY A 185 -14.31 39.20 2.92
C GLY A 185 -12.88 39.21 3.48
N ALA A 186 -12.51 38.18 4.24
CA ALA A 186 -11.15 38.02 4.78
C ALA A 186 -10.10 37.83 3.67
N SER A 187 -10.51 37.24 2.55
CA SER A 187 -9.68 37.07 1.36
C SER A 187 -9.54 38.32 0.50
N GLU A 188 -10.25 39.43 0.82
CA GLU A 188 -10.26 40.66 0.01
C GLU A 188 -10.49 40.39 -1.50
N ALA A 189 -11.35 39.43 -1.84
CA ALA A 189 -11.52 38.95 -3.22
C ALA A 189 -12.10 40.04 -4.16
N VAL A 190 -11.53 40.13 -5.36
CA VAL A 190 -11.88 41.11 -6.40
C VAL A 190 -11.85 40.43 -7.77
N VAL A 191 -12.76 40.83 -8.65
CA VAL A 191 -12.71 40.46 -10.08
C VAL A 191 -12.46 41.72 -10.90
N PHE A 192 -11.41 41.68 -11.72
CA PHE A 192 -11.07 42.71 -12.68
C PHE A 192 -11.54 42.32 -14.08
N ASN A 193 -11.71 43.32 -14.95
CA ASN A 193 -11.88 43.06 -16.37
C ASN A 193 -10.67 42.30 -16.95
N ALA A 194 -10.87 41.70 -18.11
CA ALA A 194 -9.84 40.96 -18.86
C ALA A 194 -8.58 41.79 -19.22
N ALA A 195 -8.65 43.12 -19.15
CA ALA A 195 -7.57 44.08 -19.38
C ALA A 195 -6.73 43.84 -20.66
N GLY A 196 -7.32 43.22 -21.69
CA GLY A 196 -6.65 42.90 -22.95
C GLY A 196 -5.48 41.92 -22.82
N ILE A 197 -5.38 41.18 -21.71
CA ILE A 197 -4.36 40.15 -21.49
C ILE A 197 -4.95 38.78 -21.18
N SER A 198 -6.22 38.73 -20.77
CA SER A 198 -6.93 37.51 -20.42
C SER A 198 -8.18 37.32 -21.28
N ARG A 199 -8.59 36.07 -21.55
CA ARG A 199 -9.89 35.74 -22.17
C ARG A 199 -11.03 35.93 -21.18
N ASN A 200 -10.80 35.61 -19.91
CA ASN A 200 -11.76 35.73 -18.81
C ASN A 200 -11.45 36.97 -17.94
N PRO A 201 -12.45 37.52 -17.22
CA PRO A 201 -12.20 38.44 -16.11
C PRO A 201 -11.14 37.88 -15.16
N ILE A 202 -10.22 38.73 -14.71
CA ILE A 202 -9.08 38.32 -13.87
C ILE A 202 -9.54 38.28 -12.42
N SER A 203 -9.57 37.10 -11.81
CA SER A 203 -9.87 36.93 -10.39
C SER A 203 -8.62 37.19 -9.55
N ALA A 204 -8.79 37.79 -8.37
CA ALA A 204 -7.75 38.03 -7.39
C ALA A 204 -8.28 37.83 -5.97
N LYS A 205 -7.66 36.94 -5.18
CA LYS A 205 -8.02 36.71 -3.77
C LYS A 205 -6.80 36.42 -2.92
N LEU A 206 -6.82 36.80 -1.64
CA LEU A 206 -5.78 36.43 -0.69
C LEU A 206 -5.87 34.95 -0.34
N ILE A 207 -4.71 34.31 -0.33
CA ILE A 207 -4.51 32.93 0.08
C ILE A 207 -3.18 32.81 0.82
N TYR A 208 -3.05 31.82 1.68
CA TYR A 208 -1.78 31.45 2.28
C TYR A 208 -1.10 30.36 1.44
N GLN A 209 0.02 30.66 0.82
CA GLN A 209 0.83 29.70 0.06
C GLN A 209 1.85 29.01 1.00
N PRO A 210 1.78 27.68 1.16
CA PRO A 210 2.83 26.92 1.84
C PRO A 210 4.18 27.06 1.12
N GLN A 211 5.25 27.15 1.91
CA GLN A 211 6.65 27.16 1.51
C GLN A 211 7.44 26.30 2.52
N GLU A 212 8.65 25.85 2.20
CA GLU A 212 9.41 24.86 2.99
C GLU A 212 9.40 25.09 4.52
N ARG A 213 9.46 26.36 4.97
CA ARG A 213 9.55 26.72 6.40
C ARG A 213 8.56 27.78 6.84
N ALA A 214 7.66 28.21 5.96
CA ALA A 214 6.78 29.33 6.21
C ALA A 214 5.45 29.17 5.46
N VAL A 215 4.45 29.92 5.89
CA VAL A 215 3.19 30.07 5.17
C VAL A 215 3.10 31.54 4.77
N ARG A 216 3.21 31.85 3.47
CA ARG A 216 3.30 33.24 2.98
C ARG A 216 1.93 33.71 2.51
N LEU A 217 1.48 34.88 2.97
CA LEU A 217 0.30 35.52 2.41
C LEU A 217 0.58 35.93 0.96
N ALA A 218 -0.28 35.52 0.04
CA ALA A 218 -0.18 35.75 -1.39
C ALA A 218 -1.54 36.13 -1.99
N TRP A 219 -1.53 36.81 -3.13
CA TRP A 219 -2.68 36.94 -4.02
C TRP A 219 -2.67 35.76 -4.99
N ASP A 220 -3.73 34.98 -5.02
CA ASP A 220 -4.03 34.04 -6.10
C ASP A 220 -4.68 34.81 -7.25
N ILE A 221 -4.00 34.83 -8.40
CA ILE A 221 -4.38 35.59 -9.61
C ILE A 221 -4.61 34.63 -10.76
N GLU A 222 -5.76 34.75 -11.44
CA GLU A 222 -6.08 33.92 -12.60
C GLU A 222 -6.00 34.69 -13.93
N ILE A 223 -5.20 34.19 -14.88
CA ILE A 223 -5.02 34.78 -16.22
C ILE A 223 -5.14 33.68 -17.26
N TYR A 224 -6.15 33.78 -18.13
CA TYR A 224 -6.30 32.89 -19.30
C TYR A 224 -5.76 33.58 -20.55
N GLU A 225 -4.57 33.18 -21.01
CA GLU A 225 -3.87 33.86 -22.09
C GLU A 225 -4.70 33.94 -23.39
N LEU A 226 -4.50 35.00 -24.16
CA LEU A 226 -5.30 35.26 -25.37
C LEU A 226 -5.09 34.22 -26.48
N ASP A 227 -3.95 33.53 -26.48
CA ASP A 227 -3.65 32.44 -27.41
C ASP A 227 -4.28 31.09 -27.00
N GLN A 228 -4.99 31.07 -25.86
CA GLN A 228 -5.74 29.93 -25.35
C GLN A 228 -4.87 28.75 -24.93
N GLN A 229 -3.53 28.92 -24.93
CA GLN A 229 -2.63 27.83 -24.59
C GLN A 229 -2.50 27.65 -23.09
N ASN A 230 -2.61 28.71 -22.29
CA ASN A 230 -2.39 28.61 -20.85
C ASN A 230 -3.43 29.38 -20.05
N TRP A 231 -3.98 28.72 -19.03
CA TRP A 231 -4.82 29.36 -18.01
C TRP A 231 -4.18 29.22 -16.64
N TRP A 232 -3.49 30.27 -16.23
CA TRP A 232 -2.68 30.27 -15.02
C TRP A 232 -3.51 30.61 -13.77
N SER A 233 -3.26 29.91 -12.67
CA SER A 233 -3.44 30.38 -11.29
C SER A 233 -2.06 30.66 -10.70
N MET A 234 -1.80 31.91 -10.30
CA MET A 234 -0.49 32.38 -9.84
C MET A 234 -0.56 32.94 -8.42
N ARG A 235 0.32 32.47 -7.54
CA ARG A 235 0.38 32.93 -6.14
C ARG A 235 1.46 34.00 -6.02
N VAL A 236 1.04 35.26 -6.13
CA VAL A 236 1.89 36.44 -6.04
C VAL A 236 2.03 36.88 -4.59
N ASP A 237 3.24 36.86 -4.04
CA ASP A 237 3.50 37.25 -2.65
C ASP A 237 2.94 38.65 -2.34
N ALA A 238 2.12 38.72 -1.30
CA ALA A 238 1.36 39.93 -0.96
C ALA A 238 2.22 41.06 -0.35
N VAL A 239 3.55 40.88 -0.28
CA VAL A 239 4.52 41.87 0.20
C VAL A 239 5.42 42.34 -0.94
N SER A 240 6.04 41.40 -1.64
CA SER A 240 7.12 41.68 -2.60
C SER A 240 6.67 41.69 -4.06
N GLY A 241 5.55 41.05 -4.39
CA GLY A 241 5.11 40.84 -5.77
C GLY A 241 5.83 39.68 -6.46
N GLU A 242 6.65 38.91 -5.73
CA GLU A 242 7.29 37.70 -6.21
C GLU A 242 6.25 36.60 -6.49
N VAL A 243 6.31 35.95 -7.66
CA VAL A 243 5.49 34.77 -7.95
C VAL A 243 6.05 33.57 -7.18
N LEU A 244 5.29 33.06 -6.21
CA LEU A 244 5.65 31.96 -5.31
C LEU A 244 5.31 30.58 -5.89
N ALA A 245 4.24 30.51 -6.68
CA ALA A 245 3.77 29.31 -7.36
C ALA A 245 2.96 29.71 -8.60
N GLN A 246 2.92 28.82 -9.59
CA GLN A 246 2.21 28.98 -10.85
C GLN A 246 1.73 27.60 -11.31
N ASP A 247 0.42 27.43 -11.45
CA ASP A 247 -0.22 26.20 -11.94
C ASP A 247 -1.08 26.52 -13.17
N ASN A 248 -1.20 25.57 -14.09
CA ASN A 248 -2.01 25.71 -15.30
C ASN A 248 -3.27 24.85 -15.18
N TYR A 249 -4.45 25.43 -15.44
CA TYR A 249 -5.70 24.69 -15.53
C TYR A 249 -5.85 23.93 -16.86
N VAL A 250 -5.10 24.31 -17.92
CA VAL A 250 -5.15 23.65 -19.24
C VAL A 250 -4.22 22.45 -19.26
N ILE A 251 -4.78 21.29 -19.60
CA ILE A 251 -4.05 20.04 -19.85
C ILE A 251 -4.01 19.80 -21.36
N HIS A 252 -2.81 19.64 -21.95
CA HIS A 252 -2.63 19.50 -23.39
C HIS A 252 -2.38 18.06 -23.84
N GLU A 253 -2.96 17.66 -24.97
CA GLU A 253 -2.72 16.38 -25.64
C GLU A 253 -1.91 16.51 -26.95
N ASP A 254 -0.58 16.69 -26.92
CA ASP A 254 0.19 16.75 -28.18
C ASP A 254 0.27 15.38 -28.88
N PHE A 255 -0.75 15.07 -29.70
CA PHE A 255 -0.85 13.80 -30.40
C PHE A 255 0.27 13.60 -31.44
N ASN A 256 0.89 14.67 -31.96
CA ASN A 256 1.99 14.56 -32.93
C ASN A 256 3.31 14.17 -32.27
N ALA A 257 3.59 14.67 -31.07
CA ALA A 257 4.74 14.25 -30.27
C ALA A 257 4.61 12.76 -29.89
N GLN A 258 3.41 12.31 -29.54
CA GLN A 258 3.12 10.93 -29.14
C GLN A 258 3.22 9.93 -30.30
N ALA A 259 2.64 10.25 -31.47
CA ALA A 259 2.69 9.37 -32.64
C ALA A 259 4.12 9.15 -33.19
N ALA A 260 5.04 10.10 -32.97
CA ALA A 260 6.44 9.97 -33.39
C ALA A 260 7.24 8.95 -32.54
N GLU A 261 6.78 8.66 -31.33
CA GLU A 261 7.45 7.79 -30.36
C GLU A 261 6.97 6.31 -30.42
N ALA A 262 5.78 6.05 -31.00
CA ALA A 262 5.05 4.78 -30.88
C ALA A 262 5.24 3.70 -32.00
N HIS A 263 6.01 3.93 -33.07
CA HIS A 263 5.94 3.04 -34.25
C HIS A 263 7.00 1.91 -34.36
N GLY A 264 6.60 0.69 -33.94
CA GLY A 264 7.13 -0.61 -34.37
C GLY A 264 6.00 -1.61 -34.71
N THR A 265 5.96 -2.16 -35.92
CA THR A 265 4.75 -2.69 -36.63
C THR A 265 4.31 -4.14 -36.33
N SER A 266 2.99 -4.45 -36.31
CA SER A 266 2.26 -5.36 -37.26
C SER A 266 0.77 -5.62 -36.87
N ALA A 267 -0.11 -5.82 -37.86
CA ALA A 267 -1.60 -5.81 -37.77
C ALA A 267 -2.27 -7.11 -38.30
N PHE A 268 -3.44 -7.54 -37.80
CA PHE A 268 -4.37 -8.52 -38.46
C PHE A 268 -5.87 -8.46 -38.01
N ASP A 269 -6.73 -9.11 -38.82
CA ASP A 269 -8.17 -8.90 -39.18
C ASP A 269 -9.34 -9.35 -38.23
N SER A 270 -10.55 -8.82 -38.54
CA SER A 270 -11.89 -8.78 -37.86
C SER A 270 -12.97 -9.83 -38.27
N VAL A 271 -14.05 -10.03 -37.47
CA VAL A 271 -15.33 -10.74 -37.84
C VAL A 271 -16.62 -10.10 -37.17
N GLU A 272 -17.77 -10.14 -37.89
CA GLU A 272 -19.06 -9.39 -37.76
C GLU A 272 -20.14 -9.77 -36.69
N GLN A 273 -21.02 -8.77 -36.43
CA GLN A 273 -22.15 -8.54 -35.47
C GLN A 273 -23.50 -9.28 -35.66
N HIS A 274 -24.41 -9.23 -34.65
CA HIS A 274 -25.90 -9.31 -34.75
C HIS A 274 -26.64 -8.42 -33.70
N GLN A 275 -27.71 -7.71 -34.12
CA GLN A 275 -28.51 -6.69 -33.39
C GLN A 275 -29.73 -7.23 -32.61
N HIS A 276 -30.23 -6.52 -31.56
CA HIS A 276 -31.66 -6.43 -31.16
C HIS A 276 -31.99 -5.24 -30.21
N THR A 277 -33.22 -4.69 -30.31
CA THR A 277 -33.78 -3.46 -29.67
C THR A 277 -34.74 -3.72 -28.49
N ALA A 278 -34.85 -2.79 -27.52
CA ALA A 278 -35.86 -2.78 -26.43
C ALA A 278 -36.56 -1.39 -26.24
N PRO A 279 -37.74 -1.30 -25.54
CA PRO A 279 -38.67 -0.16 -25.63
C PRO A 279 -38.83 0.73 -24.37
N ALA A 280 -39.18 2.00 -24.57
CA ALA A 280 -39.28 3.09 -23.58
C ALA A 280 -40.66 3.29 -22.90
N THR A 281 -40.67 3.91 -21.71
CA THR A 281 -41.84 4.56 -21.06
C THR A 281 -41.49 5.92 -20.44
N THR A 282 -42.49 6.80 -20.35
CA THR A 282 -42.44 8.26 -20.60
C THR A 282 -42.18 9.20 -19.41
N ALA A 283 -41.28 10.17 -19.61
CA ALA A 283 -41.18 11.47 -18.94
C ALA A 283 -42.18 12.51 -19.52
N PRO A 284 -42.38 13.70 -18.91
CA PRO A 284 -43.35 14.70 -19.37
C PRO A 284 -43.03 15.25 -20.78
N GLU A 285 -44.02 15.31 -21.67
CA GLU A 285 -43.85 15.75 -23.07
C GLU A 285 -43.33 17.20 -23.18
N LEU A 286 -42.06 17.34 -23.59
CA LEU A 286 -41.51 18.54 -24.20
C LEU A 286 -41.96 18.57 -25.67
N LEU A 287 -42.70 19.62 -26.07
CA LEU A 287 -43.26 19.77 -27.41
C LEU A 287 -42.17 20.14 -28.44
N GLY A 288 -41.52 19.14 -29.06
CA GLY A 288 -40.52 19.26 -30.13
C GLY A 288 -40.22 17.91 -30.79
N SER A 289 -39.49 17.87 -31.91
CA SER A 289 -39.00 16.59 -32.46
C SER A 289 -37.69 16.18 -31.80
N ASN A 290 -36.86 17.11 -31.29
CA ASN A 290 -35.65 16.81 -30.48
C ASN A 290 -34.69 15.82 -31.17
N ASP A 291 -34.47 16.00 -32.46
CA ASP A 291 -33.72 15.09 -33.32
C ASP A 291 -32.29 15.59 -33.55
N TYR A 292 -31.29 14.74 -33.32
CA TYR A 292 -29.87 15.02 -33.56
C TYR A 292 -29.30 14.02 -34.56
N TRP A 293 -28.69 14.49 -35.64
CA TRP A 293 -28.03 13.61 -36.63
C TRP A 293 -26.53 13.49 -36.36
N VAL A 294 -26.15 12.42 -35.64
CA VAL A 294 -24.85 12.29 -34.97
C VAL A 294 -24.30 10.86 -35.10
N TYR A 295 -23.02 10.68 -34.81
CA TYR A 295 -22.46 9.36 -34.59
C TYR A 295 -22.85 8.93 -33.18
N GLU A 296 -23.91 8.12 -33.10
CA GLU A 296 -24.57 7.73 -31.86
C GLU A 296 -23.66 6.93 -30.93
N TRP A 297 -23.82 7.08 -29.62
CA TRP A 297 -23.19 6.18 -28.66
C TRP A 297 -23.57 4.70 -28.94
N PRO A 298 -22.64 3.74 -28.87
CA PRO A 298 -21.23 3.82 -28.46
C PRO A 298 -20.22 4.03 -29.62
N ARG A 299 -20.65 4.55 -30.77
CA ARG A 299 -19.81 4.66 -31.97
C ARG A 299 -18.61 5.58 -31.74
N GLU A 300 -17.40 5.05 -31.89
CA GLU A 300 -16.16 5.80 -31.65
C GLU A 300 -15.91 6.92 -32.68
N SER A 301 -16.08 6.63 -33.97
CA SER A 301 -15.73 7.60 -35.04
C SER A 301 -16.35 7.23 -36.40
N PRO A 302 -16.20 8.07 -37.45
CA PRO A 302 -16.64 7.77 -38.81
C PRO A 302 -16.08 6.47 -39.41
N LEU A 303 -15.00 5.91 -38.84
CA LEU A 303 -14.41 4.66 -39.33
C LEU A 303 -15.14 3.42 -38.82
N HIS A 304 -15.91 3.54 -37.73
CA HIS A 304 -16.51 2.43 -37.00
C HIS A 304 -17.94 2.15 -37.50
N ASN A 305 -18.07 1.69 -38.75
CA ASN A 305 -19.37 1.43 -39.39
C ASN A 305 -19.82 -0.06 -39.29
N PRO A 306 -21.00 -0.35 -38.69
CA PRO A 306 -21.52 -1.71 -38.59
C PRO A 306 -21.86 -2.39 -39.94
N GLN A 307 -21.85 -1.68 -41.07
CA GLN A 307 -22.24 -2.23 -42.39
C GLN A 307 -21.11 -2.42 -43.42
N GLY A 308 -19.83 -2.43 -43.05
CA GLY A 308 -18.78 -2.83 -44.00
C GLY A 308 -17.33 -2.78 -43.52
N PRO A 309 -16.39 -3.34 -44.31
CA PRO A 309 -14.96 -3.32 -43.99
C PRO A 309 -14.40 -1.89 -44.00
N ALA A 310 -13.29 -1.68 -43.28
CA ALA A 310 -12.56 -0.41 -43.20
C ALA A 310 -12.46 0.29 -44.58
N GLY A 311 -13.09 1.45 -44.70
CA GLY A 311 -13.13 2.29 -45.89
C GLY A 311 -12.80 3.74 -45.55
N PRO A 312 -12.76 4.66 -46.54
CA PRO A 312 -12.64 6.10 -46.25
C PRO A 312 -13.78 6.55 -45.31
N PRO A 313 -13.59 7.61 -44.50
CA PRO A 313 -14.65 8.16 -43.67
C PRO A 313 -15.93 8.31 -44.48
N ALA A 314 -16.99 7.66 -44.02
CA ALA A 314 -18.27 7.62 -44.71
C ALA A 314 -19.34 8.17 -43.78
N GLU A 315 -20.32 8.85 -44.38
CA GLU A 315 -21.54 9.22 -43.67
C GLU A 315 -22.23 7.95 -43.14
N GLY A 316 -22.41 7.91 -41.83
CA GLY A 316 -22.94 6.77 -41.08
C GLY A 316 -23.66 7.19 -39.80
N ARG A 317 -23.92 8.50 -39.64
CA ARG A 317 -24.63 9.08 -38.51
C ARG A 317 -26.09 8.64 -38.52
N THR A 318 -26.67 8.51 -37.33
CA THR A 318 -28.08 8.18 -37.13
C THR A 318 -28.82 9.32 -36.45
N ILE A 319 -30.14 9.32 -36.56
CA ILE A 319 -30.98 10.31 -35.89
C ILE A 319 -31.31 9.80 -34.49
N GLN A 320 -30.88 10.55 -33.47
CA GLN A 320 -31.15 10.30 -32.07
C GLN A 320 -32.25 11.24 -31.58
N ASN A 321 -33.30 10.69 -30.96
CA ASN A 321 -34.48 11.43 -30.54
C ASN A 321 -34.55 11.53 -29.01
N SER A 322 -34.52 12.76 -28.48
CA SER A 322 -34.59 13.05 -27.04
C SER A 322 -33.69 12.13 -26.16
N PRO A 323 -32.36 12.10 -26.38
CA PRO A 323 -31.49 11.05 -25.83
C PRO A 323 -31.34 11.08 -24.31
N TRP A 324 -31.62 12.22 -23.66
CA TRP A 324 -31.66 12.34 -22.20
C TRP A 324 -32.68 11.42 -21.50
N ASN A 325 -33.59 10.79 -22.26
CA ASN A 325 -34.53 9.79 -21.71
C ASN A 325 -33.94 8.38 -21.61
N ASP A 326 -32.72 8.15 -22.10
CA ASP A 326 -32.06 6.84 -22.04
C ASP A 326 -31.59 6.52 -20.60
N ALA A 327 -31.44 7.55 -19.75
CA ALA A 327 -31.21 7.43 -18.31
C ALA A 327 -32.48 7.04 -17.53
N SER A 328 -32.33 6.26 -16.44
CA SER A 328 -33.44 5.78 -15.61
C SER A 328 -34.35 6.90 -15.08
N PRO A 329 -35.69 6.72 -15.04
CA PRO A 329 -36.64 7.69 -14.51
C PRO A 329 -36.47 8.04 -13.01
N SER A 330 -35.71 7.25 -12.25
CA SER A 330 -35.50 7.49 -10.81
C SER A 330 -34.49 8.59 -10.50
N SER A 331 -33.63 8.95 -11.48
CA SER A 331 -32.64 10.02 -11.37
C SER A 331 -32.33 10.51 -12.78
N LEU A 332 -33.04 11.55 -13.25
CA LEU A 332 -32.79 12.13 -14.57
C LEU A 332 -31.63 13.13 -14.47
N PRO A 333 -30.49 12.89 -15.15
CA PRO A 333 -29.38 13.83 -15.16
C PRO A 333 -29.74 15.17 -15.83
N SER A 334 -30.58 15.10 -16.88
CA SER A 334 -31.05 16.25 -17.65
C SER A 334 -32.60 16.36 -17.61
N PRO A 335 -33.20 16.72 -16.47
CA PRO A 335 -34.65 16.63 -16.26
C PRO A 335 -35.50 17.58 -17.14
N TYR A 336 -34.87 18.62 -17.69
CA TYR A 336 -35.50 19.62 -18.58
C TYR A 336 -35.05 19.49 -20.04
N GLY A 337 -34.30 18.43 -20.37
CA GLY A 337 -33.63 18.27 -21.65
C GLY A 337 -32.38 19.13 -21.77
N TRP A 338 -31.66 19.01 -22.89
CA TRP A 338 -30.33 19.61 -23.03
C TRP A 338 -30.31 21.10 -23.36
N HIS A 339 -31.44 21.70 -23.77
CA HIS A 339 -31.52 23.11 -24.20
C HIS A 339 -32.13 24.07 -23.17
N ASP A 340 -32.30 23.60 -21.93
CA ASP A 340 -32.75 24.39 -20.78
C ASP A 340 -31.56 24.82 -19.93
N THR A 341 -31.64 25.97 -19.25
CA THR A 341 -30.64 26.42 -18.25
C THR A 341 -31.27 26.92 -16.96
N ASN A 342 -32.59 27.01 -16.86
CA ASN A 342 -33.25 27.68 -15.74
C ASN A 342 -34.17 26.76 -14.93
N GLY A 343 -34.31 25.48 -15.34
CA GLY A 343 -35.17 24.51 -14.69
C GLY A 343 -36.66 24.77 -14.90
N ALA A 344 -37.04 25.46 -15.98
CA ALA A 344 -38.42 25.66 -16.37
C ALA A 344 -38.78 24.71 -17.52
N ALA A 345 -40.06 24.41 -17.64
CA ALA A 345 -40.51 23.54 -18.72
C ALA A 345 -40.39 24.27 -20.08
N GLY A 346 -39.59 23.70 -20.97
CA GLY A 346 -39.38 24.16 -22.35
C GLY A 346 -37.99 24.76 -22.54
N ALA A 347 -37.43 24.59 -23.74
CA ALA A 347 -36.09 25.09 -24.04
C ALA A 347 -36.02 26.62 -24.14
N GLU A 348 -34.98 27.21 -23.55
CA GLU A 348 -34.62 28.62 -23.79
C GLU A 348 -33.84 28.79 -25.09
N TYR A 349 -33.04 27.79 -25.42
CA TYR A 349 -32.15 27.84 -26.57
C TYR A 349 -32.67 26.96 -27.69
N THR A 350 -32.50 27.45 -28.92
CA THR A 350 -32.75 26.68 -30.16
C THR A 350 -31.45 26.37 -30.89
N VAL A 351 -30.33 26.62 -30.22
CA VAL A 351 -28.96 26.39 -30.67
C VAL A 351 -28.30 25.39 -29.72
N THR A 352 -27.13 24.85 -30.05
CA THR A 352 -26.33 23.88 -29.27
C THR A 352 -25.82 24.42 -27.93
N ARG A 353 -26.76 24.75 -27.03
CA ARG A 353 -26.53 25.31 -25.71
C ARG A 353 -27.63 24.88 -24.76
N GLY A 354 -27.24 24.51 -23.54
CA GLY A 354 -28.12 24.48 -22.38
C GLY A 354 -27.36 24.15 -21.10
N ASN A 355 -27.95 23.33 -20.23
CA ASN A 355 -27.50 23.22 -18.84
C ASN A 355 -26.11 22.62 -18.71
N ASN A 356 -25.75 21.65 -19.53
CA ASN A 356 -24.54 20.85 -19.34
C ASN A 356 -23.38 21.35 -20.20
N VAL A 357 -23.70 21.97 -21.35
CA VAL A 357 -22.71 22.40 -22.35
C VAL A 357 -23.23 23.55 -23.20
N ASN A 358 -22.31 24.44 -23.56
CA ASN A 358 -22.44 25.47 -24.59
C ASN A 358 -21.43 25.17 -25.71
N ALA A 359 -21.87 24.57 -26.81
CA ALA A 359 -21.01 24.18 -27.93
C ALA A 359 -21.09 25.20 -29.07
N TYR A 360 -19.93 25.63 -29.57
CA TYR A 360 -19.78 26.64 -30.62
C TYR A 360 -18.47 26.47 -31.38
N GLU A 361 -18.33 27.11 -32.54
CA GLU A 361 -17.09 27.13 -33.33
C GLU A 361 -16.11 28.19 -32.78
N ASP A 362 -14.81 27.90 -32.70
CA ASP A 362 -13.76 28.91 -32.38
C ASP A 362 -12.55 28.90 -33.35
N GLY A 363 -12.83 28.61 -34.62
CA GLY A 363 -11.86 28.56 -35.71
C GLY A 363 -12.04 29.72 -36.68
N ASN A 364 -12.67 29.45 -37.82
CA ASN A 364 -12.91 30.43 -38.87
C ASN A 364 -14.24 31.17 -38.75
N ASN A 365 -15.10 30.79 -37.81
CA ASN A 365 -16.39 31.41 -37.54
C ASN A 365 -16.68 31.57 -36.02
N PRO A 366 -15.79 32.22 -35.24
CA PRO A 366 -15.85 32.23 -33.78
C PRO A 366 -17.22 32.60 -33.19
N GLY A 367 -17.70 31.77 -32.27
CA GLY A 367 -18.99 31.88 -31.60
C GLY A 367 -20.18 31.37 -32.42
N TYR A 368 -19.97 30.76 -33.59
CA TYR A 368 -21.06 30.20 -34.38
C TYR A 368 -21.69 28.98 -33.71
N GLN A 369 -23.02 28.95 -33.68
CA GLN A 369 -23.81 27.83 -33.19
C GLN A 369 -24.90 27.48 -34.21
N PRO A 370 -25.06 26.20 -34.59
CA PRO A 370 -26.15 25.79 -35.46
C PRO A 370 -27.50 25.99 -34.76
N ASN A 371 -28.50 26.45 -35.51
CA ASN A 371 -29.86 26.64 -35.00
C ASN A 371 -30.77 25.49 -35.47
N CYS A 372 -31.30 24.74 -34.51
CA CYS A 372 -32.17 23.57 -34.71
C CYS A 372 -33.67 23.95 -34.73
N GLY A 373 -33.99 25.24 -34.62
CA GLY A 373 -35.34 25.77 -34.65
C GLY A 373 -36.16 25.46 -33.40
N PRO A 374 -37.43 25.92 -33.35
CA PRO A 374 -38.29 25.77 -32.18
C PRO A 374 -38.67 24.32 -31.83
N SER A 375 -38.51 23.38 -32.77
CA SER A 375 -38.74 21.95 -32.56
C SER A 375 -37.47 21.20 -32.15
N LEU A 376 -36.32 21.87 -32.05
CA LEU A 376 -35.01 21.28 -31.77
C LEU A 376 -34.69 20.13 -32.74
N ASP A 377 -34.87 20.39 -34.03
CA ASP A 377 -34.57 19.44 -35.11
C ASP A 377 -33.21 19.82 -35.73
N CYS A 378 -32.15 19.21 -35.20
CA CYS A 378 -30.77 19.32 -35.67
C CYS A 378 -30.43 18.25 -36.73
N ALA A 379 -31.43 17.76 -37.49
CA ALA A 379 -31.25 16.61 -38.38
C ALA A 379 -31.82 16.81 -39.78
N SER A 380 -33.05 17.33 -39.90
CA SER A 380 -33.79 17.30 -41.17
C SER A 380 -33.36 18.36 -42.21
N SER A 381 -32.52 19.32 -41.80
CA SER A 381 -32.04 20.42 -42.64
C SER A 381 -30.73 20.04 -43.35
N PRO A 382 -30.53 20.43 -44.63
CA PRO A 382 -29.23 20.29 -45.31
C PRO A 382 -28.06 21.03 -44.64
N LEU A 383 -28.36 21.89 -43.67
CA LEU A 383 -27.35 22.52 -42.81
C LEU A 383 -26.47 21.48 -42.10
N PHE A 384 -27.02 20.31 -41.78
CA PHE A 384 -26.35 19.25 -41.01
C PHE A 384 -25.76 18.14 -41.90
N ASP A 385 -25.75 18.31 -43.23
CA ASP A 385 -25.11 17.38 -44.17
C ASP A 385 -23.58 17.41 -43.98
N VAL A 386 -22.92 16.25 -44.10
CA VAL A 386 -21.46 16.13 -44.10
C VAL A 386 -20.96 15.61 -45.44
N ASP A 387 -19.90 16.22 -45.96
CA ASP A 387 -19.11 15.71 -47.08
C ASP A 387 -17.63 15.66 -46.68
N PHE A 388 -17.16 14.49 -46.23
CA PHE A 388 -15.76 14.25 -45.84
C PHE A 388 -14.75 14.40 -46.98
N THR A 389 -15.19 14.69 -48.21
CA THR A 389 -14.28 15.07 -49.31
C THR A 389 -13.94 16.56 -49.32
N GLN A 390 -14.63 17.36 -48.51
CA GLN A 390 -14.42 18.79 -48.32
C GLN A 390 -13.62 19.08 -47.04
N SER A 391 -13.23 20.34 -46.88
CA SER A 391 -12.57 20.84 -45.66
C SER A 391 -13.54 20.84 -44.46
N PRO A 392 -13.04 20.65 -43.22
CA PRO A 392 -13.83 20.74 -41.98
C PRO A 392 -14.81 21.90 -41.89
N ASN A 393 -14.38 23.08 -42.35
CA ASN A 393 -15.16 24.32 -42.31
C ASN A 393 -16.42 24.28 -43.20
N SER A 394 -16.59 23.24 -44.03
CA SER A 394 -17.78 23.06 -44.86
C SER A 394 -18.94 22.38 -44.14
N TYR A 395 -18.69 21.80 -42.96
CA TYR A 395 -19.66 21.03 -42.18
C TYR A 395 -19.64 21.38 -40.67
N GLU A 396 -19.29 22.63 -40.33
CA GLU A 396 -19.26 23.19 -38.96
C GLU A 396 -20.53 22.80 -38.16
N ALA A 397 -21.73 22.98 -38.73
CA ALA A 397 -22.98 22.70 -38.03
C ALA A 397 -23.15 21.23 -37.62
N ALA A 398 -22.66 20.28 -38.44
CA ALA A 398 -22.71 18.86 -38.12
C ALA A 398 -21.68 18.49 -37.04
N ALA A 399 -20.46 19.04 -37.13
CA ALA A 399 -19.40 18.85 -36.14
C ALA A 399 -19.83 19.36 -34.75
N ILE A 400 -20.31 20.61 -34.67
CA ILE A 400 -20.79 21.22 -33.41
C ILE A 400 -21.96 20.43 -32.82
N THR A 401 -22.87 19.91 -33.67
CA THR A 401 -23.99 19.08 -33.19
C THR A 401 -23.52 17.75 -32.61
N ASN A 402 -22.49 17.12 -33.20
CA ASN A 402 -21.89 15.89 -32.68
C ASN A 402 -21.18 16.14 -31.33
N LEU A 403 -20.38 17.22 -31.24
CA LEU A 403 -19.72 17.64 -30.00
C LEU A 403 -20.72 17.92 -28.88
N TYR A 404 -21.80 18.65 -29.20
CA TYR A 404 -22.89 18.94 -28.27
C TYR A 404 -23.58 17.68 -27.76
N TYR A 405 -23.89 16.74 -28.66
CA TYR A 405 -24.49 15.46 -28.29
C TYR A 405 -23.58 14.66 -27.35
N TRP A 406 -22.30 14.50 -27.68
CA TRP A 406 -21.38 13.69 -26.87
C TRP A 406 -21.09 14.30 -25.49
N ASN A 407 -20.90 15.61 -25.39
CA ASN A 407 -20.75 16.28 -24.09
C ASN A 407 -21.96 16.01 -23.17
N ASN A 408 -23.18 16.08 -23.71
CA ASN A 408 -24.39 15.77 -22.93
C ASN A 408 -24.51 14.28 -22.57
N ILE A 409 -24.12 13.37 -23.48
CA ILE A 409 -24.13 11.93 -23.21
C ILE A 409 -23.12 11.55 -22.11
N ILE A 410 -21.91 12.13 -22.13
CA ILE A 410 -20.90 11.92 -21.08
C ILE A 410 -21.42 12.45 -19.74
N HIS A 411 -21.99 13.66 -19.73
CA HIS A 411 -22.63 14.23 -18.55
C HIS A 411 -23.70 13.28 -17.99
N ASP A 412 -24.67 12.90 -18.81
CA ASP A 412 -25.82 12.11 -18.36
C ASP A 412 -25.38 10.72 -17.86
N MET A 413 -24.40 10.09 -18.52
CA MET A 413 -23.86 8.81 -18.08
C MET A 413 -23.11 8.93 -16.75
N THR A 414 -22.16 9.86 -16.64
CA THR A 414 -21.30 9.97 -15.45
C THR A 414 -22.05 10.49 -14.22
N TYR A 415 -23.13 11.26 -14.42
CA TYR A 415 -24.08 11.61 -13.36
C TYR A 415 -24.63 10.35 -12.67
N LEU A 416 -24.99 9.31 -13.43
CA LEU A 416 -25.53 8.06 -12.89
C LEU A 416 -24.49 7.25 -12.10
N TYR A 417 -23.20 7.48 -12.35
CA TYR A 417 -22.08 6.92 -11.58
C TYR A 417 -21.58 7.86 -10.47
N GLY A 418 -22.34 8.91 -10.17
CA GLY A 418 -22.12 9.79 -9.03
C GLY A 418 -21.16 10.95 -9.29
N PHE A 419 -20.97 11.36 -10.55
CA PHE A 419 -20.50 12.72 -10.87
C PHE A 419 -21.71 13.65 -11.00
N ASP A 420 -22.36 13.88 -9.87
CA ASP A 420 -23.54 14.73 -9.72
C ASP A 420 -23.15 16.14 -9.24
N GLU A 421 -24.12 17.01 -8.98
CA GLU A 421 -23.84 18.40 -8.61
C GLU A 421 -23.10 18.49 -7.26
N ALA A 422 -23.40 17.60 -6.31
CA ALA A 422 -22.72 17.57 -5.04
C ALA A 422 -21.26 17.11 -5.19
N ALA A 423 -20.99 16.22 -6.16
CA ALA A 423 -19.68 15.82 -6.62
C ALA A 423 -19.03 16.80 -7.61
N ARG A 424 -19.63 17.99 -7.81
CA ARG A 424 -19.06 19.12 -8.58
C ARG A 424 -18.97 18.83 -10.07
N ASN A 425 -20.07 18.33 -10.64
CA ASN A 425 -20.23 18.17 -12.07
C ASN A 425 -20.35 19.50 -12.82
N PHE A 426 -20.55 19.46 -14.13
CA PHE A 426 -20.57 20.65 -15.00
C PHE A 426 -22.01 21.01 -15.37
N GLN A 427 -22.60 21.99 -14.67
CA GLN A 427 -23.99 22.41 -14.89
C GLN A 427 -24.19 23.93 -14.67
N GLU A 428 -24.94 24.58 -15.55
CA GLU A 428 -25.37 25.98 -15.35
C GLU A 428 -26.27 26.12 -14.11
N ASN A 429 -27.18 25.17 -13.93
CA ASN A 429 -28.14 25.14 -12.84
C ASN A 429 -28.13 23.77 -12.16
N ASN A 430 -27.84 23.80 -10.85
CA ASN A 430 -27.77 22.59 -10.03
C ASN A 430 -29.11 22.23 -9.40
N TYR A 431 -30.18 22.96 -9.72
CA TYR A 431 -31.55 22.71 -9.23
C TYR A 431 -31.70 22.65 -7.69
N GLY A 432 -30.71 23.17 -6.95
CA GLY A 432 -30.64 23.11 -5.49
C GLY A 432 -30.10 21.79 -4.93
N ASN A 433 -29.48 20.94 -5.75
CA ASN A 433 -28.96 19.61 -5.36
C ASN A 433 -27.58 19.64 -4.69
N GLY A 434 -26.87 20.78 -4.70
CA GLY A 434 -25.52 20.91 -4.13
C GLY A 434 -24.56 21.54 -5.14
N GLY A 435 -23.29 21.63 -4.76
CA GLY A 435 -22.24 22.23 -5.59
C GLY A 435 -22.43 23.72 -5.90
N ALA A 436 -21.51 24.27 -6.67
CA ALA A 436 -21.59 25.58 -7.28
C ALA A 436 -21.85 25.42 -8.78
N GLY A 437 -23.06 25.77 -9.23
CA GLY A 437 -23.39 25.76 -10.65
C GLY A 437 -22.83 26.99 -11.38
N SER A 438 -23.34 27.24 -12.59
CA SER A 438 -22.77 28.21 -13.55
C SER A 438 -21.44 27.76 -14.11
N ASP A 439 -21.32 26.45 -14.35
CA ASP A 439 -20.10 25.81 -14.84
C ASP A 439 -20.33 24.73 -15.89
N SER A 440 -21.30 24.95 -16.80
CA SER A 440 -21.39 24.11 -18.01
C SER A 440 -20.10 24.14 -18.83
N VAL A 441 -19.86 23.08 -19.60
CA VAL A 441 -18.69 23.02 -20.49
C VAL A 441 -18.83 24.01 -21.64
N ASN A 442 -17.85 24.89 -21.84
CA ASN A 442 -17.68 25.59 -23.11
C ASN A 442 -16.95 24.64 -24.07
N ALA A 443 -17.65 24.15 -25.10
CA ALA A 443 -17.10 23.17 -26.03
C ALA A 443 -16.82 23.84 -27.39
N GLU A 444 -15.54 24.08 -27.67
CA GLU A 444 -15.05 24.81 -28.83
C GLU A 444 -14.71 23.83 -29.96
N ALA A 445 -15.60 23.78 -30.96
CA ALA A 445 -15.44 22.97 -32.16
C ALA A 445 -14.50 23.65 -33.16
N GLN A 446 -13.72 22.84 -33.89
CA GLN A 446 -12.74 23.27 -34.89
C GLN A 446 -11.86 24.45 -34.42
N ASP A 447 -11.49 24.46 -33.14
CA ASP A 447 -10.77 25.58 -32.53
C ASP A 447 -9.45 25.86 -33.28
N GLY A 448 -9.23 27.15 -33.58
CA GLY A 448 -8.15 27.60 -34.45
C GLY A 448 -6.80 27.81 -33.75
N SER A 449 -6.72 27.60 -32.43
CA SER A 449 -5.50 27.78 -31.63
C SER A 449 -4.55 26.59 -31.72
N GLY A 450 -5.06 25.40 -32.09
CA GLY A 450 -4.28 24.16 -32.20
C GLY A 450 -4.51 23.36 -33.48
N ASN A 451 -3.81 22.23 -33.61
CA ASN A 451 -3.96 21.27 -34.70
C ASN A 451 -3.44 19.89 -34.29
N CYS A 452 -4.16 18.82 -34.63
CA CYS A 452 -3.83 17.44 -34.25
C CYS A 452 -3.54 17.29 -32.75
N ASN A 453 -4.42 17.86 -31.92
CA ASN A 453 -4.38 17.88 -30.46
C ASN A 453 -5.84 18.10 -29.99
N ALA A 454 -6.11 18.02 -28.71
CA ALA A 454 -7.31 18.54 -28.06
C ALA A 454 -6.94 18.86 -26.60
N ASN A 455 -7.72 19.70 -25.93
CA ASN A 455 -7.44 20.00 -24.54
C ASN A 455 -8.70 20.26 -23.73
N PHE A 456 -8.53 20.21 -22.41
CA PHE A 456 -9.57 20.56 -21.46
C PHE A 456 -9.00 21.41 -20.31
N GLY A 457 -9.52 22.63 -20.16
CA GLY A 457 -9.24 23.51 -19.03
C GLY A 457 -10.24 23.28 -17.89
N THR A 458 -9.76 22.82 -16.73
CA THR A 458 -10.62 22.51 -15.57
C THR A 458 -10.44 23.51 -14.43
N PRO A 459 -11.22 24.59 -14.36
CA PRO A 459 -11.24 25.46 -13.19
C PRO A 459 -12.01 24.80 -12.03
N SER A 460 -11.96 25.46 -10.87
CA SER A 460 -12.76 25.08 -9.70
C SER A 460 -14.27 25.06 -9.99
N ASP A 461 -15.01 24.34 -9.16
CA ASP A 461 -16.49 24.29 -9.16
C ASP A 461 -17.12 25.69 -9.23
N GLY A 462 -18.14 25.85 -10.08
CA GLY A 462 -18.80 27.14 -10.33
C GLY A 462 -18.11 28.07 -11.33
N SER A 463 -17.14 27.58 -12.08
CA SER A 463 -16.54 28.25 -13.24
C SER A 463 -16.55 27.34 -14.45
N ASN A 464 -16.98 27.85 -15.61
CA ASN A 464 -17.10 27.06 -16.84
C ASN A 464 -15.74 26.48 -17.28
N PRO A 465 -15.60 25.14 -17.35
CA PRO A 465 -14.45 24.53 -18.03
C PRO A 465 -14.54 24.76 -19.53
N THR A 466 -13.41 24.62 -20.22
CA THR A 466 -13.34 24.80 -21.68
C THR A 466 -12.70 23.57 -22.32
N MET A 467 -13.43 22.92 -23.23
CA MET A 467 -12.94 21.84 -24.09
C MET A 467 -12.62 22.43 -25.46
N GLN A 468 -11.42 22.21 -25.97
CA GLN A 468 -11.02 22.67 -27.29
C GLN A 468 -10.73 21.49 -28.21
N MET A 469 -11.58 21.31 -29.22
CA MET A 469 -11.43 20.26 -30.23
C MET A 469 -10.80 20.84 -31.49
N TYR A 470 -9.69 20.25 -31.94
CA TYR A 470 -9.00 20.74 -33.12
C TYR A 470 -9.26 19.89 -34.36
N THR A 471 -9.05 20.52 -35.51
CA THR A 471 -8.83 19.79 -36.76
C THR A 471 -7.43 19.19 -36.78
N CYS A 472 -7.22 18.17 -37.61
CA CYS A 472 -5.93 17.52 -37.77
C CYS A 472 -5.52 17.42 -39.24
N SER A 473 -4.43 18.11 -39.57
CA SER A 473 -3.85 18.20 -40.91
C SER A 473 -2.96 17.02 -41.32
N ASN A 474 -3.14 15.85 -40.71
CA ASN A 474 -2.36 14.63 -41.03
C ASN A 474 -2.91 13.86 -42.24
N THR A 475 -4.11 14.21 -42.72
CA THR A 475 -4.73 13.64 -43.93
C THR A 475 -5.07 14.71 -44.95
N SER A 476 -5.53 14.32 -46.14
CA SER A 476 -6.02 15.25 -47.17
C SER A 476 -7.38 14.78 -47.70
N PRO A 477 -8.49 15.47 -47.42
CA PRO A 477 -8.59 16.67 -46.56
C PRO A 477 -8.27 16.38 -45.09
N ASP A 478 -8.10 17.44 -44.30
CA ASP A 478 -7.91 17.39 -42.84
C ASP A 478 -9.10 16.65 -42.18
N ARG A 479 -8.85 15.97 -41.07
CA ARG A 479 -9.89 15.31 -40.26
C ARG A 479 -10.30 16.19 -39.09
N ASP A 480 -11.54 16.03 -38.65
CA ASP A 480 -12.15 16.91 -37.67
C ASP A 480 -12.33 16.18 -36.33
N GLY A 481 -11.64 16.65 -35.27
CA GLY A 481 -11.68 16.03 -33.94
C GLY A 481 -13.08 15.98 -33.33
N ASP A 482 -13.99 16.85 -33.78
CA ASP A 482 -15.39 16.86 -33.36
C ASP A 482 -16.18 15.60 -33.77
N PHE A 483 -15.59 14.71 -34.58
CA PHE A 483 -16.13 13.39 -34.91
C PHE A 483 -15.32 12.22 -34.34
N ASP A 484 -14.24 12.46 -33.60
CA ASP A 484 -13.52 11.43 -32.86
C ASP A 484 -14.06 11.37 -31.43
N ASN A 485 -15.14 10.60 -31.24
CA ASN A 485 -15.86 10.57 -29.97
C ASN A 485 -15.01 10.00 -28.84
N ALA A 486 -14.03 9.15 -29.15
CA ALA A 486 -13.05 8.72 -28.15
C ALA A 486 -12.22 9.90 -27.61
N VAL A 487 -11.81 10.83 -28.47
CA VAL A 487 -11.08 12.04 -28.04
C VAL A 487 -11.99 12.98 -27.24
N ILE A 488 -13.25 13.16 -27.66
CA ILE A 488 -14.22 13.99 -26.90
C ILE A 488 -14.39 13.45 -25.47
N VAL A 489 -14.53 12.13 -25.31
CA VAL A 489 -14.66 11.50 -23.98
C VAL A 489 -13.36 11.66 -23.19
N HIS A 490 -12.20 11.50 -23.83
CA HIS A 490 -10.89 11.69 -23.20
C HIS A 490 -10.79 13.09 -22.57
N GLU A 491 -11.05 14.14 -23.35
CA GLU A 491 -10.98 15.52 -22.86
C GLU A 491 -11.95 15.80 -21.72
N TYR A 492 -13.20 15.34 -21.83
CA TYR A 492 -14.19 15.53 -20.76
C TYR A 492 -13.74 14.85 -19.45
N THR A 493 -13.03 13.72 -19.57
CA THR A 493 -12.55 12.94 -18.43
C THR A 493 -11.41 13.63 -17.68
N HIS A 494 -10.62 14.49 -18.33
CA HIS A 494 -9.72 15.40 -17.61
C HIS A 494 -10.51 16.29 -16.66
N GLY A 495 -11.66 16.81 -17.10
CA GLY A 495 -12.59 17.54 -16.24
C GLY A 495 -13.08 16.73 -15.04
N ILE A 496 -13.55 15.51 -15.29
CA ILE A 496 -14.06 14.61 -14.25
C ILE A 496 -12.98 14.28 -13.22
N SER A 497 -11.81 13.83 -13.67
CA SER A 497 -10.74 13.37 -12.79
C SER A 497 -10.14 14.49 -11.95
N ASN A 498 -9.99 15.70 -12.52
CA ASN A 498 -9.55 16.88 -11.76
C ASN A 498 -10.61 17.36 -10.77
N ARG A 499 -11.91 17.27 -11.08
CA ARG A 499 -12.97 17.58 -10.11
C ARG A 499 -13.02 16.54 -8.99
N LEU A 500 -12.91 15.24 -9.27
CA LEU A 500 -13.10 14.21 -8.25
C LEU A 500 -11.90 13.97 -7.33
N THR A 501 -10.67 14.08 -7.85
CA THR A 501 -9.45 13.67 -7.13
C THR A 501 -9.08 14.63 -6.00
N GLY A 502 -8.85 14.11 -4.79
CA GLY A 502 -8.27 14.87 -3.69
C GLY A 502 -9.19 15.93 -3.07
N GLY A 503 -10.49 15.90 -3.36
CA GLY A 503 -11.48 16.85 -2.85
C GLY A 503 -11.66 18.07 -3.75
N SER A 504 -11.91 19.24 -3.18
CA SER A 504 -12.22 20.49 -3.89
C SER A 504 -11.11 21.04 -4.79
N SER A 505 -9.87 20.56 -4.63
CA SER A 505 -8.71 21.00 -5.40
C SER A 505 -8.66 20.36 -6.78
N VAL A 506 -8.46 21.18 -7.81
CA VAL A 506 -8.34 20.72 -9.21
C VAL A 506 -6.89 20.56 -9.68
N PHE A 507 -5.93 20.63 -8.76
CA PHE A 507 -4.49 20.53 -9.06
C PHE A 507 -3.86 19.25 -8.51
N CYS A 508 -4.66 18.22 -8.29
CA CYS A 508 -4.22 16.99 -7.66
C CYS A 508 -3.55 16.00 -8.62
N LEU A 509 -3.47 16.30 -9.92
CA LEU A 509 -2.95 15.40 -10.96
C LEU A 509 -1.77 16.00 -11.72
N ASN A 510 -0.89 16.71 -11.01
CA ASN A 510 0.30 17.36 -11.57
C ASN A 510 1.63 16.67 -11.21
N ASN A 511 1.57 15.56 -10.46
CA ASN A 511 2.74 14.79 -10.05
C ASN A 511 3.22 13.83 -11.14
N SER A 512 4.43 13.28 -11.03
CA SER A 512 5.03 12.48 -12.10
C SER A 512 4.38 11.11 -12.31
N GLU A 513 3.83 10.50 -11.25
CA GLU A 513 3.04 9.26 -11.35
C GLU A 513 1.52 9.48 -11.54
N GLN A 514 1.10 10.70 -11.91
CA GLN A 514 -0.33 11.00 -12.05
C GLN A 514 -1.04 10.08 -13.05
N MET A 515 -2.33 9.85 -12.83
CA MET A 515 -3.16 8.90 -13.58
C MET A 515 -4.22 9.55 -14.49
N GLY A 516 -4.25 10.89 -14.57
CA GLY A 516 -5.20 11.71 -15.34
C GLY A 516 -5.47 11.18 -16.74
N GLU A 517 -4.41 11.16 -17.54
CA GLU A 517 -4.36 10.59 -18.89
C GLU A 517 -4.90 9.16 -18.99
N GLY A 518 -4.64 8.34 -17.96
CA GLY A 518 -5.07 6.95 -17.94
C GLY A 518 -6.56 6.77 -17.64
N TRP A 519 -7.13 7.61 -16.75
CA TRP A 519 -8.59 7.62 -16.57
C TRP A 519 -9.30 8.07 -17.85
N SER A 520 -8.73 9.05 -18.54
CA SER A 520 -9.30 9.61 -19.78
C SER A 520 -9.33 8.60 -20.92
N ASP A 521 -8.22 7.91 -21.18
CA ASP A 521 -8.19 6.83 -22.17
C ASP A 521 -9.12 5.68 -21.79
N TRP A 522 -9.13 5.29 -20.50
CA TRP A 522 -9.96 4.19 -20.04
C TRP A 522 -11.46 4.50 -20.18
N LEU A 523 -11.94 5.67 -19.72
CA LEU A 523 -13.37 6.01 -19.82
C LEU A 523 -13.80 6.15 -21.28
N SER A 524 -12.91 6.67 -22.13
CA SER A 524 -13.11 6.72 -23.58
C SER A 524 -13.36 5.34 -24.18
N MET A 525 -12.53 4.36 -23.84
CA MET A 525 -12.72 2.97 -24.26
C MET A 525 -13.99 2.35 -23.68
N MET A 526 -14.37 2.68 -22.44
CA MET A 526 -15.60 2.20 -21.83
C MET A 526 -16.84 2.73 -22.52
N MET A 527 -16.86 4.02 -22.87
CA MET A 527 -17.99 4.65 -23.56
C MET A 527 -18.12 4.21 -25.01
N THR A 528 -17.04 3.72 -25.63
CA THR A 528 -17.03 3.28 -27.02
C THR A 528 -17.03 1.75 -27.17
N MET A 529 -17.17 1.01 -26.07
CA MET A 529 -17.18 -0.45 -26.08
C MET A 529 -18.46 -0.99 -26.74
N GLU A 530 -18.32 -2.00 -27.59
CA GLU A 530 -19.44 -2.62 -28.30
C GLU A 530 -19.71 -4.06 -27.81
N ALA A 531 -20.94 -4.51 -28.00
CA ALA A 531 -21.30 -5.90 -27.76
C ALA A 531 -20.54 -6.83 -28.73
N GLY A 532 -19.66 -7.67 -28.19
CA GLY A 532 -18.81 -8.59 -28.95
C GLY A 532 -17.33 -8.26 -28.89
N ASP A 533 -16.96 -7.08 -28.37
CA ASP A 533 -15.58 -6.77 -28.01
C ASP A 533 -15.02 -7.82 -27.03
N LEU A 534 -13.72 -8.03 -27.06
CA LEU A 534 -12.98 -8.91 -26.17
C LEU A 534 -11.80 -8.15 -25.57
N GLY A 535 -11.38 -8.52 -24.35
CA GLY A 535 -10.20 -7.91 -23.73
C GLY A 535 -8.92 -8.08 -24.52
N THR A 536 -8.82 -9.15 -25.30
CA THR A 536 -7.67 -9.46 -26.16
C THR A 536 -7.66 -8.67 -27.47
N ASP A 537 -8.71 -7.91 -27.77
CA ASP A 537 -8.74 -7.09 -28.97
C ASP A 537 -7.66 -6.00 -28.90
N SER A 538 -7.28 -5.49 -30.06
CA SER A 538 -6.26 -4.44 -30.20
C SER A 538 -6.96 -3.10 -30.35
N ARG A 539 -6.98 -2.29 -29.28
CA ARG A 539 -7.69 -1.01 -29.25
C ARG A 539 -6.73 0.18 -29.22
N GLY A 540 -6.63 0.91 -30.33
CA GLY A 540 -5.80 2.12 -30.45
C GLY A 540 -6.61 3.39 -30.22
N MET A 541 -5.97 4.44 -29.69
CA MET A 541 -6.59 5.76 -29.48
C MET A 541 -6.33 6.72 -30.66
N GLY A 542 -7.32 7.54 -31.02
CA GLY A 542 -7.18 8.60 -32.04
C GLY A 542 -6.97 8.09 -33.48
N THR A 543 -7.39 6.86 -33.79
CA THR A 543 -7.15 6.24 -35.10
C THR A 543 -7.77 7.05 -36.25
N TYR A 544 -8.92 7.68 -36.01
CA TYR A 544 -9.56 8.55 -36.97
C TYR A 544 -8.71 9.79 -37.24
N LEU A 545 -8.32 10.59 -36.26
CA LEU A 545 -7.51 11.78 -36.52
C LEU A 545 -6.22 11.52 -37.33
N PHE A 546 -5.62 10.34 -37.17
CA PHE A 546 -4.33 9.98 -37.78
C PHE A 546 -4.40 9.20 -39.10
N GLY A 547 -5.57 9.05 -39.72
CA GLY A 547 -5.63 8.38 -41.02
C GLY A 547 -5.53 6.85 -40.94
N GLN A 548 -5.63 6.26 -39.75
CA GLN A 548 -5.41 4.85 -39.50
C GLN A 548 -6.71 4.04 -39.71
N PRO A 549 -6.66 2.70 -39.90
CA PRO A 549 -7.85 1.86 -39.82
C PRO A 549 -8.40 1.81 -38.37
N PRO A 550 -9.66 1.37 -38.16
CA PRO A 550 -10.26 1.17 -36.83
C PRO A 550 -9.36 0.44 -35.82
N ASN A 551 -8.73 -0.66 -36.25
CA ASN A 551 -7.80 -1.46 -35.45
C ASN A 551 -6.33 -1.00 -35.59
N GLY A 552 -6.12 0.27 -35.95
CA GLY A 552 -4.79 0.86 -36.08
C GLY A 552 -4.07 0.95 -34.72
N PRO A 553 -2.75 1.20 -34.74
CA PRO A 553 -1.96 1.30 -33.51
C PRO A 553 -2.36 2.48 -32.60
N GLY A 554 -3.00 3.51 -33.14
CA GLY A 554 -3.33 4.73 -32.43
C GLY A 554 -2.11 5.61 -32.16
N ILE A 555 -2.20 6.41 -31.08
CA ILE A 555 -1.19 7.39 -30.64
C ILE A 555 -0.39 6.98 -29.40
N ARG A 556 -0.84 5.94 -28.68
CA ARG A 556 -0.17 5.45 -27.46
C ARG A 556 0.90 4.42 -27.82
N PRO A 557 1.86 4.08 -26.93
CA PRO A 557 2.99 3.20 -27.23
C PRO A 557 2.58 1.85 -27.86
N ASN A 558 1.55 1.21 -27.30
CA ASN A 558 0.91 0.03 -27.87
C ASN A 558 -0.61 0.16 -27.75
N PRO A 559 -1.40 -0.57 -28.58
CA PRO A 559 -2.84 -0.69 -28.38
C PRO A 559 -3.18 -1.28 -27.00
N TYR A 560 -4.29 -0.85 -26.41
CA TYR A 560 -4.82 -1.47 -25.21
C TYR A 560 -5.30 -2.89 -25.52
N SER A 561 -4.84 -3.86 -24.70
CA SER A 561 -5.18 -5.27 -24.86
C SER A 561 -4.75 -6.06 -23.62
N THR A 562 -5.53 -7.07 -23.23
CA THR A 562 -5.15 -8.06 -22.20
C THR A 562 -4.20 -9.14 -22.72
N ASN A 563 -3.94 -9.14 -24.04
CA ASN A 563 -2.95 -9.99 -24.65
C ASN A 563 -1.56 -9.36 -24.56
N PHE A 564 -0.67 -9.95 -23.75
CA PHE A 564 0.71 -9.50 -23.57
C PHE A 564 1.55 -9.54 -24.86
N SER A 565 1.12 -10.26 -25.91
CA SER A 565 1.79 -10.16 -27.22
C SER A 565 1.45 -8.87 -27.98
N VAL A 566 0.40 -8.15 -27.56
CA VAL A 566 -0.01 -6.84 -28.10
C VAL A 566 0.48 -5.73 -27.18
N ASN A 567 0.30 -5.90 -25.86
CA ASN A 567 0.67 -4.92 -24.84
C ASN A 567 1.16 -5.61 -23.56
N ASP A 568 2.48 -5.66 -23.39
CA ASP A 568 3.19 -6.23 -22.24
C ASP A 568 3.55 -5.20 -21.17
N THR A 569 3.03 -3.98 -21.23
CA THR A 569 3.34 -2.91 -20.27
C THR A 569 2.96 -3.30 -18.84
N THR A 570 3.89 -3.06 -17.92
CA THR A 570 3.83 -3.30 -16.48
C THR A 570 4.17 -2.04 -15.68
N TYR A 571 4.03 -2.10 -14.35
CA TYR A 571 4.35 -0.99 -13.46
C TYR A 571 5.83 -0.56 -13.53
N ALA A 572 6.78 -1.49 -13.73
CA ALA A 572 8.19 -1.11 -13.85
C ALA A 572 8.50 -0.20 -15.07
N ASP A 573 7.68 -0.27 -16.12
CA ASP A 573 7.92 0.46 -17.36
C ASP A 573 7.69 1.97 -17.24
N ILE A 574 6.94 2.43 -16.24
CA ILE A 574 6.63 3.87 -16.08
C ILE A 574 7.89 4.74 -15.92
N SER A 575 8.97 4.16 -15.40
CA SER A 575 10.27 4.82 -15.26
C SER A 575 10.89 5.25 -16.60
N GLY A 576 10.49 4.62 -17.70
CA GLY A 576 10.95 4.90 -19.06
C GLY A 576 9.91 5.60 -19.94
N LEU A 577 8.70 5.83 -19.45
CA LEU A 577 7.59 6.38 -20.24
C LEU A 577 7.52 7.92 -20.11
N PRO A 578 7.07 8.62 -21.17
CA PRO A 578 6.88 10.07 -21.11
C PRO A 578 5.77 10.44 -20.12
N VAL A 579 6.01 11.47 -19.31
CA VAL A 579 5.01 12.05 -18.41
C VAL A 579 4.35 13.24 -19.13
N PRO A 580 3.00 13.37 -19.13
CA PRO A 580 2.04 12.51 -18.44
C PRO A 580 1.55 11.30 -19.27
N HIS A 581 1.56 11.39 -20.60
CA HIS A 581 0.80 10.49 -21.50
C HIS A 581 1.22 9.02 -21.44
N GLY A 582 2.52 8.75 -21.41
CA GLY A 582 3.04 7.38 -21.32
C GLY A 582 2.73 6.76 -19.96
N VAL A 583 2.85 7.52 -18.87
CA VAL A 583 2.44 7.07 -17.54
C VAL A 583 0.93 6.78 -17.50
N GLY A 584 0.10 7.69 -18.00
CA GLY A 584 -1.34 7.46 -18.14
C GLY A 584 -1.69 6.21 -18.93
N TYR A 585 -0.99 5.98 -20.04
CA TYR A 585 -1.15 4.77 -20.84
C TYR A 585 -0.89 3.48 -20.03
N ALA A 586 0.11 3.46 -19.15
CA ALA A 586 0.34 2.32 -18.28
C ALA A 586 -0.83 2.11 -17.29
N TRP A 587 -1.37 3.20 -16.74
CA TRP A 587 -2.55 3.14 -15.85
C TRP A 587 -3.81 2.64 -16.57
N ALA A 588 -4.14 3.20 -17.74
CA ALA A 588 -5.27 2.75 -18.56
C ALA A 588 -5.15 1.28 -18.96
N THR A 589 -3.91 0.82 -19.21
CA THR A 589 -3.60 -0.58 -19.51
C THR A 589 -3.91 -1.50 -18.31
N MET A 590 -3.69 -1.06 -17.07
CA MET A 590 -4.09 -1.80 -15.85
C MET A 590 -5.61 -1.78 -15.64
N LEU A 591 -6.26 -0.63 -15.84
CA LEU A 591 -7.73 -0.54 -15.74
C LEU A 591 -8.44 -1.35 -16.83
N TRP A 592 -7.84 -1.50 -18.02
CA TRP A 592 -8.35 -2.36 -19.08
C TRP A 592 -8.35 -3.84 -18.65
N GLU A 593 -7.28 -4.31 -17.99
CA GLU A 593 -7.28 -5.66 -17.40
C GLU A 593 -8.36 -5.80 -16.34
N MET A 594 -8.43 -4.86 -15.40
CA MET A 594 -9.41 -4.91 -14.31
C MET A 594 -10.85 -4.94 -14.84
N ASN A 595 -11.14 -4.13 -15.84
CA ASN A 595 -12.45 -4.12 -16.49
C ASN A 595 -12.81 -5.50 -17.06
N TRP A 596 -11.90 -6.12 -17.81
CA TRP A 596 -12.16 -7.43 -18.41
C TRP A 596 -12.19 -8.57 -17.40
N GLU A 597 -11.39 -8.50 -16.34
CA GLU A 597 -11.44 -9.45 -15.23
C GLU A 597 -12.79 -9.33 -14.49
N LEU A 598 -13.30 -8.12 -14.23
CA LEU A 598 -14.62 -7.94 -13.62
C LEU A 598 -15.77 -8.35 -14.55
N ILE A 599 -15.67 -8.08 -15.86
CA ILE A 599 -16.65 -8.54 -16.86
C ILE A 599 -16.71 -10.07 -16.90
N ASN A 600 -15.57 -10.75 -16.91
CA ASN A 600 -15.52 -12.21 -17.13
C ASN A 600 -15.65 -13.03 -15.84
N ASN A 601 -15.07 -12.53 -14.74
CA ASN A 601 -14.83 -13.28 -13.52
C ASN A 601 -15.39 -12.60 -12.26
N GLY A 602 -15.93 -11.38 -12.37
CA GLY A 602 -16.56 -10.66 -11.26
C GLY A 602 -17.84 -11.34 -10.77
N VAL A 603 -18.30 -10.94 -9.57
CA VAL A 603 -19.52 -11.54 -8.95
C VAL A 603 -20.80 -11.13 -9.68
N SER A 604 -20.76 -10.08 -10.53
CA SER A 604 -21.86 -9.75 -11.43
C SER A 604 -22.03 -10.85 -12.49
N THR A 605 -23.08 -11.65 -12.36
CA THR A 605 -23.34 -12.83 -13.20
C THR A 605 -23.69 -12.53 -14.68
N SER A 606 -23.52 -11.28 -15.12
CA SER A 606 -24.14 -10.76 -16.36
C SER A 606 -23.18 -10.63 -17.54
N GLY A 607 -21.86 -10.67 -17.33
CA GLY A 607 -20.89 -10.34 -18.38
C GLY A 607 -20.89 -8.85 -18.73
N LEU A 608 -20.48 -8.52 -19.97
CA LEU A 608 -20.61 -7.18 -20.53
C LEU A 608 -22.11 -6.86 -20.72
N ASP A 609 -22.57 -5.81 -20.07
CA ASP A 609 -23.90 -5.25 -20.24
C ASP A 609 -23.83 -4.07 -21.22
N PRO A 610 -24.48 -4.15 -22.39
CA PRO A 610 -24.43 -3.09 -23.38
C PRO A 610 -25.18 -1.82 -22.92
N ASP A 611 -25.93 -1.84 -21.82
CA ASP A 611 -26.56 -0.64 -21.24
C ASP A 611 -25.63 -0.02 -20.18
N ILE A 612 -24.82 0.96 -20.57
CA ILE A 612 -23.95 1.65 -19.61
C ILE A 612 -24.73 2.61 -18.68
N PHE A 613 -25.97 2.97 -18.98
CA PHE A 613 -26.72 3.92 -18.16
C PHE A 613 -27.42 3.22 -16.99
N ASN A 614 -28.00 2.06 -17.24
CA ASN A 614 -28.86 1.36 -16.27
C ASN A 614 -28.48 -0.11 -16.06
N GLY A 615 -27.42 -0.56 -16.73
CA GLY A 615 -26.94 -1.93 -16.64
C GLY A 615 -26.36 -2.29 -15.28
N THR A 616 -26.13 -3.58 -15.11
CA THR A 616 -25.58 -4.15 -13.87
C THR A 616 -24.42 -5.09 -14.12
N GLY A 617 -23.88 -5.08 -15.35
CA GLY A 617 -22.76 -5.91 -15.77
C GLY A 617 -21.44 -5.55 -15.10
N GLY A 618 -20.42 -6.35 -15.39
CA GLY A 618 -19.07 -6.11 -14.85
C GLY A 618 -18.49 -4.77 -15.31
N ASN A 619 -18.84 -4.31 -16.52
CA ASN A 619 -18.48 -2.99 -17.02
C ASN A 619 -19.15 -1.86 -16.23
N ASN A 620 -20.44 -1.97 -15.87
CA ASN A 620 -21.11 -0.97 -15.04
C ASN A 620 -20.49 -0.91 -13.63
N LEU A 621 -20.23 -2.08 -13.03
CA LEU A 621 -19.56 -2.15 -11.74
C LEU A 621 -18.17 -1.50 -11.81
N THR A 622 -17.37 -1.86 -12.82
CA THR A 622 -16.04 -1.26 -13.02
C THR A 622 -16.14 0.26 -13.12
N THR A 623 -17.12 0.79 -13.87
CA THR A 623 -17.35 2.24 -13.94
C THR A 623 -17.66 2.87 -12.60
N GLN A 624 -18.56 2.27 -11.82
CA GLN A 624 -18.84 2.78 -10.47
C GLN A 624 -17.59 2.76 -9.58
N LEU A 625 -16.82 1.67 -9.60
CA LEU A 625 -15.62 1.50 -8.78
C LEU A 625 -14.51 2.50 -9.15
N VAL A 626 -14.30 2.78 -10.43
CA VAL A 626 -13.30 3.75 -10.88
C VAL A 626 -13.71 5.18 -10.51
N MET A 627 -14.99 5.54 -10.71
CA MET A 627 -15.52 6.86 -10.32
C MET A 627 -15.42 7.09 -8.81
N ASP A 628 -15.69 6.05 -8.01
CA ASP A 628 -15.55 6.12 -6.55
C ASP A 628 -14.09 6.07 -6.11
N GLY A 629 -13.23 5.35 -6.83
CA GLY A 629 -11.78 5.36 -6.62
C GLY A 629 -11.19 6.77 -6.75
N MET A 630 -11.58 7.52 -7.78
CA MET A 630 -11.15 8.92 -7.93
C MET A 630 -11.58 9.81 -6.75
N LYS A 631 -12.79 9.59 -6.22
CA LYS A 631 -13.27 10.32 -5.02
C LYS A 631 -12.52 9.92 -3.74
N LEU A 632 -12.07 8.67 -3.63
CA LEU A 632 -11.47 8.11 -2.44
C LEU A 632 -9.94 8.30 -2.37
N GLN A 633 -9.26 8.50 -3.48
CA GLN A 633 -7.80 8.64 -3.52
C GLN A 633 -7.32 10.00 -2.98
N PRO A 634 -6.06 10.10 -2.52
CA PRO A 634 -5.48 11.36 -2.04
C PRO A 634 -5.26 12.37 -3.17
N CYS A 635 -4.88 13.59 -2.80
CA CYS A 635 -4.33 14.55 -3.74
C CYS A 635 -2.88 14.16 -4.11
N SER A 636 -2.49 14.30 -5.38
CA SER A 636 -1.20 13.82 -5.93
C SER A 636 -0.94 12.32 -5.71
N PRO A 637 -1.89 11.44 -6.10
CA PRO A 637 -1.76 10.00 -5.90
C PRO A 637 -0.66 9.40 -6.81
N GLY A 638 -0.04 8.32 -6.34
CA GLY A 638 0.68 7.36 -7.20
C GLY A 638 -0.23 6.19 -7.62
N PHE A 639 0.31 5.22 -8.34
CA PHE A 639 -0.49 4.09 -8.85
C PHE A 639 -1.03 3.20 -7.73
N VAL A 640 -0.25 2.97 -6.67
CA VAL A 640 -0.71 2.16 -5.54
C VAL A 640 -1.85 2.87 -4.81
N ASP A 641 -1.79 4.19 -4.65
CA ASP A 641 -2.89 4.97 -4.09
C ASP A 641 -4.18 4.81 -4.91
N GLY A 642 -4.09 4.87 -6.24
CA GLY A 642 -5.23 4.67 -7.14
C GLY A 642 -5.83 3.27 -7.05
N ARG A 643 -4.99 2.24 -7.03
CA ARG A 643 -5.41 0.83 -6.85
C ARG A 643 -6.13 0.64 -5.53
N ASP A 644 -5.52 1.10 -4.44
CA ASP A 644 -6.06 0.92 -3.09
C ASP A 644 -7.38 1.70 -2.93
N ALA A 645 -7.52 2.86 -3.59
CA ALA A 645 -8.79 3.59 -3.63
C ALA A 645 -9.92 2.82 -4.36
N ILE A 646 -9.61 2.13 -5.46
CA ILE A 646 -10.58 1.27 -6.17
C ILE A 646 -10.95 0.05 -5.29
N LEU A 647 -9.99 -0.56 -4.60
CA LEU A 647 -10.26 -1.65 -3.67
C LEU A 647 -11.12 -1.18 -2.48
N LEU A 648 -10.90 0.03 -1.97
CA LEU A 648 -11.77 0.65 -0.96
C LEU A 648 -13.19 0.94 -1.50
N ALA A 649 -13.31 1.36 -2.77
CA ALA A 649 -14.61 1.53 -3.42
C ALA A 649 -15.38 0.20 -3.46
N ASP A 650 -14.73 -0.91 -3.82
CA ASP A 650 -15.38 -2.23 -3.83
C ASP A 650 -15.73 -2.70 -2.40
N GLN A 651 -14.86 -2.43 -1.43
CA GLN A 651 -15.14 -2.72 -0.03
C GLN A 651 -16.38 -1.98 0.47
N ASN A 652 -16.56 -0.72 0.08
CA ASN A 652 -17.72 0.09 0.46
C ASN A 652 -19.00 -0.32 -0.27
N LEU A 653 -18.93 -0.44 -1.60
CA LEU A 653 -20.10 -0.65 -2.44
C LEU A 653 -20.62 -2.08 -2.38
N THR A 654 -19.72 -3.07 -2.38
CA THR A 654 -20.08 -4.49 -2.50
C THR A 654 -19.76 -5.30 -1.25
N GLY A 655 -19.12 -4.70 -0.25
CA GLY A 655 -18.60 -5.42 0.91
C GLY A 655 -17.31 -6.20 0.61
N GLY A 656 -16.61 -5.89 -0.49
CA GLY A 656 -15.35 -6.51 -0.84
C GLY A 656 -15.50 -7.81 -1.65
N GLN A 657 -16.63 -7.99 -2.35
CA GLN A 657 -16.92 -9.23 -3.08
C GLN A 657 -16.02 -9.44 -4.30
N ASN A 658 -15.37 -8.39 -4.81
CA ASN A 658 -14.56 -8.46 -6.03
C ASN A 658 -13.06 -8.22 -5.78
N GLN A 659 -12.64 -8.10 -4.51
CA GLN A 659 -11.25 -7.79 -4.13
C GLN A 659 -10.23 -8.66 -4.86
N CYS A 660 -10.45 -9.98 -4.91
CA CYS A 660 -9.47 -10.88 -5.50
C CYS A 660 -9.36 -10.77 -7.01
N VAL A 661 -10.48 -10.50 -7.69
CA VAL A 661 -10.49 -10.25 -9.15
C VAL A 661 -9.78 -8.93 -9.47
N ILE A 662 -9.98 -7.90 -8.64
CA ILE A 662 -9.28 -6.61 -8.78
C ILE A 662 -7.78 -6.80 -8.52
N TRP A 663 -7.40 -7.51 -7.45
CA TRP A 663 -6.02 -7.84 -7.15
C TRP A 663 -5.34 -8.63 -8.26
N ASP A 664 -6.02 -9.64 -8.83
CA ASP A 664 -5.52 -10.44 -9.95
C ASP A 664 -5.17 -9.54 -11.15
N ALA A 665 -6.05 -8.60 -11.49
CA ALA A 665 -5.84 -7.68 -12.61
C ALA A 665 -4.61 -6.76 -12.42
N PHE A 666 -4.50 -6.12 -11.24
CA PHE A 666 -3.38 -5.22 -10.95
C PHE A 666 -2.07 -5.97 -10.77
N ALA A 667 -2.07 -7.10 -10.06
CA ALA A 667 -0.90 -7.95 -9.87
C ALA A 667 -0.36 -8.48 -11.21
N ARG A 668 -1.24 -8.83 -12.14
CA ARG A 668 -0.85 -9.26 -13.50
C ARG A 668 -0.02 -8.23 -14.25
N ARG A 669 -0.16 -6.93 -13.93
CA ARG A 669 0.62 -5.83 -14.53
C ARG A 669 1.65 -5.22 -13.57
N GLY A 670 2.08 -5.95 -12.54
CA GLY A 670 3.16 -5.51 -11.67
C GLY A 670 2.73 -4.56 -10.55
N LEU A 671 1.44 -4.34 -10.33
CA LEU A 671 0.90 -3.52 -9.24
C LEU A 671 0.24 -4.38 -8.14
N GLY A 672 0.85 -5.54 -7.85
CA GLY A 672 0.41 -6.53 -6.87
C GLY A 672 0.62 -6.12 -5.41
N TYR A 673 0.32 -7.03 -4.48
CA TYR A 673 0.18 -6.73 -3.06
C TYR A 673 1.42 -6.06 -2.45
N SER A 674 2.61 -6.58 -2.75
CA SER A 674 3.87 -6.02 -2.24
C SER A 674 4.47 -4.90 -3.11
N ALA A 675 3.75 -4.44 -4.15
CA ALA A 675 4.22 -3.33 -4.99
C ALA A 675 4.32 -2.06 -4.16
N SER A 676 5.40 -1.31 -4.36
CA SER A 676 5.63 -0.03 -3.67
C SER A 676 5.76 1.08 -4.70
N GLN A 677 5.07 2.19 -4.47
CA GLN A 677 5.14 3.33 -5.39
C GLN A 677 6.28 4.31 -5.12
N GLY A 678 6.95 4.23 -3.97
CA GLY A 678 7.88 5.28 -3.55
C GLY A 678 7.18 6.65 -3.42
N SER A 679 7.74 7.69 -4.03
CA SER A 679 7.17 9.03 -4.11
C SER A 679 6.32 9.18 -5.37
N SER A 680 5.09 9.66 -5.23
CA SER A 680 4.24 9.99 -6.39
C SER A 680 4.82 11.09 -7.30
N GLY A 681 5.85 11.81 -6.83
CA GLY A 681 6.63 12.78 -7.61
C GLY A 681 7.78 12.18 -8.41
N SER A 682 7.93 10.86 -8.46
CA SER A 682 8.98 10.17 -9.21
C SER A 682 8.42 8.90 -9.85
N THR A 683 8.77 8.65 -11.11
CA THR A 683 8.39 7.40 -11.80
C THR A 683 9.44 6.30 -11.67
N SER A 684 10.50 6.52 -10.86
CA SER A 684 11.72 5.70 -10.90
C SER A 684 12.14 5.06 -9.58
N ASP A 685 11.41 5.33 -8.50
CA ASP A 685 11.66 4.82 -7.15
C ASP A 685 10.61 3.80 -6.68
N GLY A 686 9.61 3.52 -7.50
CA GLY A 686 8.68 2.42 -7.32
C GLY A 686 9.32 1.04 -7.58
N THR A 687 8.70 0.00 -7.02
CA THR A 687 9.05 -1.41 -7.22
C THR A 687 7.78 -2.19 -7.55
N GLU A 688 7.78 -2.87 -8.70
CA GLU A 688 6.68 -3.73 -9.10
C GLU A 688 6.59 -5.02 -8.29
N ALA A 689 5.38 -5.57 -8.19
CA ALA A 689 5.15 -6.89 -7.63
C ALA A 689 3.96 -7.59 -8.31
N PHE A 690 3.99 -8.91 -8.31
CA PHE A 690 2.98 -9.76 -8.96
C PHE A 690 2.26 -10.68 -7.97
N ASP A 691 2.53 -10.53 -6.67
CA ASP A 691 1.92 -11.32 -5.62
C ASP A 691 0.51 -10.83 -5.30
N LEU A 692 -0.33 -11.76 -4.83
CA LEU A 692 -1.68 -11.49 -4.36
C LEU A 692 -1.70 -11.50 -2.83
N PRO A 693 -2.64 -10.77 -2.19
CA PRO A 693 -2.89 -10.96 -0.77
C PRO A 693 -3.17 -12.43 -0.46
N ALA A 694 -2.76 -12.92 0.71
CA ALA A 694 -2.93 -14.33 1.09
C ALA A 694 -4.39 -14.81 0.97
N ALA A 695 -5.36 -13.93 1.24
CA ALA A 695 -6.79 -14.21 1.11
C ALA A 695 -7.27 -14.39 -0.34
N CYS A 696 -6.49 -13.92 -1.33
CA CYS A 696 -6.80 -13.96 -2.74
C CYS A 696 -5.94 -14.94 -3.55
N GLN A 697 -5.04 -15.67 -2.89
CA GLN A 697 -4.32 -16.76 -3.54
C GLN A 697 -5.29 -17.90 -3.84
N GLN A 698 -5.88 -17.90 -5.04
CA GLN A 698 -6.84 -18.88 -5.55
C GLN A 698 -6.16 -20.21 -5.89
N VAL A 699 -5.58 -20.89 -4.90
CA VAL A 699 -4.83 -22.13 -5.10
C VAL A 699 -5.34 -23.25 -4.22
N LEU A 700 -5.16 -24.49 -4.67
CA LEU A 700 -5.25 -25.65 -3.80
C LEU A 700 -4.04 -25.64 -2.86
N LYS A 701 -4.27 -25.56 -1.55
CA LYS A 701 -3.21 -25.51 -0.53
C LYS A 701 -3.15 -26.78 0.29
N ILE A 702 -1.98 -27.12 0.82
CA ILE A 702 -1.82 -28.11 1.89
C ILE A 702 -0.97 -27.56 3.03
N ASP A 703 -1.51 -27.57 4.25
CA ASP A 703 -0.73 -27.29 5.46
C ASP A 703 -0.36 -28.61 6.15
N LYS A 704 0.90 -28.72 6.57
CA LYS A 704 1.46 -29.88 7.25
C LYS A 704 2.01 -29.47 8.60
N SER A 705 1.58 -30.18 9.65
CA SER A 705 2.10 -29.98 11.00
C SER A 705 2.40 -31.30 11.70
N ALA A 706 3.28 -31.24 12.70
CA ALA A 706 3.59 -32.34 13.59
C ALA A 706 2.92 -32.11 14.96
N SER A 707 2.48 -33.19 15.62
CA SER A 707 1.77 -33.09 16.91
C SER A 707 2.63 -32.59 18.08
N SER A 708 3.95 -32.55 17.91
CA SER A 708 4.92 -32.13 18.92
C SER A 708 6.23 -31.74 18.25
N ASN A 709 6.86 -30.66 18.71
CA ASN A 709 8.24 -30.30 18.40
C ASN A 709 8.83 -29.67 19.68
N PRO A 710 9.79 -30.30 20.36
CA PRO A 710 10.47 -31.55 19.99
C PRO A 710 9.60 -32.82 20.17
N VAL A 711 10.11 -33.94 19.64
CA VAL A 711 9.55 -35.30 19.81
C VAL A 711 10.61 -36.24 20.41
N THR A 712 10.22 -37.08 21.36
CA THR A 712 11.15 -38.07 21.92
C THR A 712 11.41 -39.23 20.95
N ALA A 713 12.67 -39.64 20.79
CA ALA A 713 13.03 -40.81 20.00
C ALA A 713 12.34 -42.08 20.49
N GLY A 714 11.89 -42.93 19.56
CA GLY A 714 11.09 -44.12 19.85
C GLY A 714 9.61 -43.85 20.18
N SER A 715 9.19 -42.59 20.27
CA SER A 715 7.78 -42.23 20.48
C SER A 715 7.00 -42.09 19.16
N ILE A 716 5.68 -41.95 19.28
CA ILE A 716 4.78 -41.73 18.14
C ILE A 716 4.70 -40.24 17.86
N LEU A 717 4.97 -39.85 16.61
CA LEU A 717 4.68 -38.53 16.07
C LEU A 717 3.44 -38.62 15.16
N THR A 718 2.48 -37.72 15.33
CA THR A 718 1.33 -37.62 14.42
C THR A 718 1.56 -36.46 13.47
N TYR A 719 1.47 -36.72 12.18
CA TYR A 719 1.42 -35.66 11.16
C TYR A 719 -0.02 -35.34 10.82
N ASN A 720 -0.36 -34.06 10.83
CA ASN A 720 -1.65 -33.53 10.37
C ASN A 720 -1.45 -32.86 9.01
N LEU A 721 -2.39 -33.09 8.11
CA LEU A 721 -2.44 -32.57 6.75
C LEU A 721 -3.77 -31.87 6.56
N VAL A 722 -3.77 -30.61 6.15
CA VAL A 722 -4.99 -29.84 5.91
C VAL A 722 -4.97 -29.37 4.46
N ALA A 723 -5.78 -29.99 3.61
CA ALA A 723 -5.97 -29.50 2.25
C ALA A 723 -7.12 -28.49 2.21
N THR A 724 -6.90 -27.36 1.53
CA THR A 724 -7.88 -26.30 1.36
C THR A 724 -8.03 -25.97 -0.12
N ASN A 725 -9.25 -26.01 -0.64
CA ASN A 725 -9.55 -25.55 -1.99
C ASN A 725 -9.92 -24.06 -1.96
N ASP A 726 -8.93 -23.17 -2.08
CA ASP A 726 -9.17 -21.72 -2.21
C ASP A 726 -9.47 -21.27 -3.64
N THR A 727 -9.53 -22.20 -4.61
CA THR A 727 -9.96 -21.86 -5.98
C THR A 727 -11.46 -21.53 -6.01
N LEU A 728 -11.88 -20.74 -6.99
CA LEU A 728 -13.31 -20.43 -7.24
C LEU A 728 -14.09 -21.65 -7.82
N GLY A 729 -13.38 -22.69 -8.24
CA GLY A 729 -13.93 -23.88 -8.88
C GLY A 729 -14.11 -25.08 -7.94
N THR A 730 -14.88 -26.06 -8.39
CA THR A 730 -14.87 -27.40 -7.76
C THR A 730 -13.71 -28.20 -8.33
N LEU A 731 -12.78 -28.62 -7.47
CA LEU A 731 -11.68 -29.49 -7.82
C LEU A 731 -12.08 -30.95 -7.72
N THR A 732 -11.62 -31.77 -8.67
CA THR A 732 -11.96 -33.18 -8.74
C THR A 732 -10.71 -34.05 -8.68
N SER A 733 -10.90 -35.28 -8.21
CA SER A 733 -9.80 -36.25 -8.02
C SER A 733 -8.66 -35.71 -7.15
N VAL A 734 -8.99 -34.93 -6.12
CA VAL A 734 -8.02 -34.40 -5.16
C VAL A 734 -7.39 -35.56 -4.38
N VAL A 735 -6.06 -35.56 -4.31
CA VAL A 735 -5.25 -36.56 -3.62
C VAL A 735 -4.17 -35.87 -2.82
N MET A 736 -4.00 -36.25 -1.55
CA MET A 736 -2.80 -35.90 -0.77
C MET A 736 -1.85 -37.11 -0.72
N ASN A 737 -0.56 -36.87 -0.90
CA ASN A 737 0.49 -37.87 -0.79
C ASN A 737 1.55 -37.39 0.19
N ASP A 738 1.98 -38.27 1.08
CA ASP A 738 3.02 -37.98 2.05
C ASP A 738 4.10 -39.05 1.98
N THR A 739 5.36 -38.64 1.83
CA THR A 739 6.49 -39.58 1.75
C THR A 739 7.12 -39.75 3.12
N ILE A 740 7.10 -40.98 3.64
CA ILE A 740 7.73 -41.32 4.92
C ILE A 740 9.24 -41.32 4.72
N GLU A 741 9.90 -40.34 5.33
CA GLU A 741 11.33 -40.14 5.19
C GLU A 741 12.14 -41.05 6.12
N ALA A 742 13.47 -41.05 5.92
CA ALA A 742 14.38 -41.82 6.75
C ALA A 742 14.29 -41.42 8.23
N GLY A 743 14.52 -42.39 9.13
CA GLY A 743 14.44 -42.15 10.57
C GLY A 743 13.03 -42.27 11.17
N GLN A 744 12.05 -42.67 10.36
CA GLN A 744 10.64 -42.77 10.75
C GLN A 744 10.05 -44.08 10.24
N THR A 745 9.07 -44.64 10.95
CA THR A 745 8.37 -45.87 10.55
C THR A 745 6.86 -45.69 10.65
N TYR A 746 6.12 -45.97 9.58
CA TYR A 746 4.66 -45.88 9.56
C TYR A 746 3.99 -46.72 10.66
N VAL A 747 3.01 -46.15 11.36
CA VAL A 747 2.11 -46.90 12.22
C VAL A 747 0.95 -47.43 11.37
N GLY A 748 0.95 -48.74 11.09
CA GLY A 748 -0.03 -49.38 10.23
C GLY A 748 -1.49 -49.14 10.68
N GLY A 749 -2.30 -48.60 9.76
CA GLY A 749 -3.73 -48.32 10.00
C GLY A 749 -4.00 -47.01 10.75
N SER A 750 -2.99 -46.16 10.95
CA SER A 750 -3.14 -44.86 11.61
C SER A 750 -3.70 -43.76 10.71
N ALA A 751 -3.60 -43.92 9.38
CA ALA A 751 -4.07 -42.92 8.43
C ALA A 751 -5.60 -42.71 8.49
N THR A 752 -6.02 -41.46 8.62
CA THR A 752 -7.43 -41.04 8.55
C THR A 752 -7.84 -40.77 7.09
N CYS A 753 -9.08 -40.32 6.85
CA CYS A 753 -9.62 -40.04 5.50
C CYS A 753 -9.53 -41.20 4.50
N GLY A 754 -9.49 -42.45 4.98
CA GLY A 754 -9.30 -43.62 4.10
C GLY A 754 -7.91 -43.72 3.49
N GLY A 755 -6.91 -43.01 4.04
CA GLY A 755 -5.53 -43.06 3.58
C GLY A 755 -4.90 -44.44 3.74
N SER A 756 -3.95 -44.75 2.86
CA SER A 756 -3.25 -46.04 2.85
C SER A 756 -1.77 -45.86 2.50
N GLU A 757 -0.91 -46.64 3.15
CA GLU A 757 0.52 -46.65 2.88
C GLU A 757 0.89 -47.75 1.87
N SER A 758 1.71 -47.40 0.89
CA SER A 758 2.34 -48.38 0.01
C SER A 758 3.69 -47.86 -0.50
N GLY A 759 4.75 -48.62 -0.24
CA GLY A 759 6.08 -48.31 -0.77
C GLY A 759 6.73 -47.08 -0.14
N GLY A 760 6.37 -46.73 1.09
CA GLY A 760 6.89 -45.57 1.81
C GLY A 760 6.11 -44.28 1.56
N VAL A 761 4.97 -44.34 0.87
CA VAL A 761 4.09 -43.17 0.62
C VAL A 761 2.71 -43.44 1.20
N VAL A 762 2.20 -42.52 2.00
CA VAL A 762 0.81 -42.50 2.49
C VAL A 762 -0.04 -41.66 1.55
N THR A 763 -1.01 -42.29 0.90
CA THR A 763 -1.91 -41.63 -0.07
C THR A 763 -3.32 -41.50 0.48
N PHE A 764 -3.89 -40.30 0.45
CA PHE A 764 -5.25 -39.96 0.90
C PHE A 764 -6.14 -39.57 -0.30
N PRO A 765 -7.15 -40.38 -0.65
CA PRO A 765 -8.06 -40.08 -1.75
C PRO A 765 -9.18 -39.12 -1.30
N VAL A 766 -8.91 -37.81 -1.33
CA VAL A 766 -9.86 -36.77 -0.90
C VAL A 766 -11.09 -36.70 -1.80
N GLY A 767 -10.92 -36.86 -3.12
CA GLY A 767 -12.02 -36.93 -4.08
C GLY A 767 -12.41 -35.56 -4.62
N THR A 768 -13.61 -35.08 -4.31
CA THR A 768 -14.09 -33.78 -4.82
C THR A 768 -14.05 -32.75 -3.69
N MET A 769 -13.50 -31.57 -3.99
CA MET A 769 -13.50 -30.42 -3.09
C MET A 769 -14.22 -29.25 -3.75
N THR A 770 -15.31 -28.76 -3.16
CA THR A 770 -15.94 -27.51 -3.63
C THR A 770 -15.09 -26.29 -3.23
N ALA A 771 -15.31 -25.14 -3.86
CA ALA A 771 -14.66 -23.89 -3.46
C ALA A 771 -14.83 -23.61 -1.96
N GLY A 772 -13.75 -23.22 -1.28
CA GLY A 772 -13.66 -22.99 0.16
C GLY A 772 -13.72 -24.25 1.04
N GLN A 773 -13.74 -25.46 0.46
CA GLN A 773 -13.78 -26.69 1.26
C GLN A 773 -12.41 -26.95 1.90
N VAL A 774 -12.43 -27.26 3.20
CA VAL A 774 -11.26 -27.69 3.98
C VAL A 774 -11.39 -29.18 4.32
N THR A 775 -10.31 -29.94 4.13
CA THR A 775 -10.23 -31.37 4.48
C THR A 775 -8.99 -31.66 5.32
N ALA A 776 -9.18 -32.07 6.57
CA ALA A 776 -8.11 -32.43 7.48
C ALA A 776 -7.94 -33.95 7.58
N CYS A 777 -6.73 -34.43 7.31
CA CYS A 777 -6.30 -35.82 7.44
C CYS A 777 -5.05 -35.91 8.31
N SER A 778 -4.68 -37.13 8.69
CA SER A 778 -3.55 -37.36 9.58
C SER A 778 -3.08 -38.81 9.49
N PHE A 779 -1.84 -39.04 9.90
CA PHE A 779 -1.28 -40.37 10.10
C PHE A 779 -0.17 -40.34 11.15
N GLN A 780 0.27 -41.50 11.62
CA GLN A 780 1.26 -41.62 12.67
C GLN A 780 2.51 -42.34 12.19
N VAL A 781 3.65 -41.90 12.71
CA VAL A 781 4.96 -42.57 12.57
C VAL A 781 5.58 -42.82 13.94
N ILE A 782 6.44 -43.82 14.03
CA ILE A 782 7.37 -44.02 15.17
C ILE A 782 8.72 -43.44 14.74
N ILE A 783 9.26 -42.53 15.56
CA ILE A 783 10.60 -41.99 15.36
C ILE A 783 11.63 -43.06 15.75
N ASP A 784 12.66 -43.26 14.94
CA ASP A 784 13.72 -44.23 15.22
C ASP A 784 14.36 -43.93 16.59
N GLY A 785 14.40 -44.94 17.47
CA GLY A 785 14.94 -44.82 18.82
C GLY A 785 16.45 -44.60 18.87
N GLY A 786 17.16 -44.76 17.74
CA GLY A 786 18.58 -44.41 17.61
C GLY A 786 18.84 -42.94 17.26
N LEU A 787 17.81 -42.16 16.98
CA LEU A 787 17.91 -40.73 16.75
C LEU A 787 17.84 -39.97 18.08
N GLY A 788 18.45 -38.81 18.16
CA GLY A 788 18.41 -38.00 19.37
C GLY A 788 19.42 -36.87 19.31
N SER A 789 18.94 -35.66 19.55
CA SER A 789 19.77 -34.47 19.64
C SER A 789 20.68 -34.56 20.85
N THR A 790 21.90 -34.04 20.74
CA THR A 790 22.87 -34.03 21.83
C THR A 790 23.09 -32.60 22.29
N GLU A 791 22.58 -32.25 23.47
CA GLU A 791 22.83 -30.96 24.09
C GLU A 791 24.23 -30.94 24.73
N PHE A 792 25.03 -29.93 24.37
CA PHE A 792 26.35 -29.70 24.93
C PHE A 792 26.35 -28.61 26.00
N PHE A 793 25.41 -27.65 25.91
CA PHE A 793 25.25 -26.55 26.85
C PHE A 793 23.85 -25.95 26.73
N PHE A 794 23.27 -25.52 27.85
CA PHE A 794 22.02 -24.74 27.89
C PHE A 794 22.03 -23.79 29.09
N ASP A 795 21.54 -22.57 28.87
CA ASP A 795 21.30 -21.56 29.89
C ASP A 795 20.16 -20.64 29.44
N ASP A 796 19.06 -20.67 30.17
CA ASP A 796 17.87 -19.82 29.99
C ASP A 796 17.91 -18.57 30.89
N PHE A 797 18.98 -18.36 31.66
CA PHE A 797 19.13 -17.25 32.62
C PHE A 797 18.05 -17.16 33.71
N GLU A 798 17.20 -18.18 33.88
CA GLU A 798 16.07 -18.16 34.79
C GLU A 798 16.44 -18.32 36.27
N ASP A 799 17.70 -18.61 36.54
CA ASP A 799 18.26 -18.53 37.88
C ASP A 799 18.49 -17.08 38.36
N GLY A 800 18.28 -16.09 37.48
CA GLY A 800 18.48 -14.66 37.75
C GLY A 800 19.95 -14.31 38.00
N SER A 801 20.88 -15.14 37.51
CA SER A 801 22.30 -15.06 37.80
C SER A 801 23.14 -15.34 36.56
N PHE A 802 24.41 -14.94 36.58
CA PHE A 802 25.35 -15.24 35.51
C PHE A 802 26.17 -16.50 35.83
N GLY A 803 25.63 -17.50 36.53
CA GLY A 803 26.40 -18.65 37.04
C GLY A 803 27.41 -19.26 36.05
N ASN A 804 26.99 -19.46 34.79
CA ASN A 804 27.84 -20.00 33.71
C ASN A 804 28.68 -18.96 32.95
N TRP A 805 28.56 -17.68 33.31
CA TRP A 805 29.10 -16.54 32.58
C TRP A 805 29.98 -15.62 33.44
N THR A 806 30.88 -14.91 32.79
CA THR A 806 31.62 -13.77 33.35
C THR A 806 31.25 -12.54 32.53
N SER A 807 30.78 -11.49 33.20
CA SER A 807 30.36 -10.24 32.59
C SER A 807 31.37 -9.11 32.76
N THR A 808 31.39 -8.18 31.80
CA THR A 808 32.12 -6.91 31.83
C THR A 808 31.25 -5.81 31.22
N GLY A 809 31.54 -4.53 31.50
CA GLY A 809 30.72 -3.43 31.01
C GLY A 809 29.35 -3.37 31.71
N LEU A 810 28.28 -3.21 30.93
CA LEU A 810 26.91 -3.00 31.44
C LEU A 810 26.06 -4.27 31.51
N TRP A 811 26.63 -5.45 31.29
CA TRP A 811 25.90 -6.72 31.42
C TRP A 811 25.41 -6.95 32.85
N ASN A 812 24.10 -7.13 33.02
CA ASN A 812 23.42 -7.44 34.27
C ASN A 812 22.21 -8.37 34.02
N PRO A 813 21.81 -9.22 34.99
CA PRO A 813 20.54 -9.94 34.90
C PRO A 813 19.37 -8.95 34.98
N GLU A 814 18.36 -9.13 34.15
CA GLU A 814 17.14 -8.31 34.11
C GLU A 814 15.91 -9.23 34.17
N THR A 815 14.85 -8.76 34.83
CA THR A 815 13.61 -9.53 35.06
C THR A 815 12.40 -8.78 34.48
N GLU A 816 11.41 -9.47 33.91
CA GLU A 816 10.16 -8.87 33.40
C GLU A 816 9.42 -8.00 34.43
N GLY A 817 9.60 -8.29 35.71
CA GLY A 817 9.03 -7.54 36.84
C GLY A 817 9.69 -6.20 37.14
N ASP A 818 10.86 -5.93 36.56
CA ASP A 818 11.61 -4.69 36.73
C ASP A 818 11.22 -3.63 35.67
N SER A 819 11.59 -2.37 35.93
CA SER A 819 11.16 -1.24 35.11
C SER A 819 11.69 -1.26 33.69
N CYS A 820 12.81 -1.94 33.43
CA CYS A 820 13.36 -2.09 32.09
C CYS A 820 12.88 -3.38 31.44
N GLY A 821 12.91 -4.52 32.14
CA GLY A 821 12.39 -5.79 31.62
C GLY A 821 10.92 -5.76 31.21
N SER A 822 10.06 -5.05 31.95
CA SER A 822 8.62 -4.92 31.62
C SER A 822 8.33 -4.21 30.29
N VAL A 823 9.28 -3.45 29.73
CA VAL A 823 9.09 -2.72 28.46
C VAL A 823 9.05 -3.68 27.26
N HIS A 824 9.78 -4.78 27.33
CA HIS A 824 9.93 -5.75 26.24
C HIS A 824 9.53 -7.18 26.64
N ALA A 825 8.71 -7.31 27.68
CA ALA A 825 8.03 -8.54 28.02
C ALA A 825 6.94 -8.89 26.97
N PRO A 826 6.60 -10.17 26.74
CA PRO A 826 7.17 -11.33 27.41
C PRO A 826 8.55 -11.71 26.87
N PHE A 827 9.44 -12.20 27.73
CA PHE A 827 10.70 -12.83 27.35
C PHE A 827 10.43 -14.24 26.79
N PRO A 828 11.33 -14.79 25.95
CA PRO A 828 11.14 -16.06 25.26
C PRO A 828 10.88 -17.29 26.15
N SER A 829 11.58 -17.48 27.28
CA SER A 829 11.47 -18.72 28.08
C SER A 829 10.96 -18.56 29.51
N SER A 830 11.04 -17.38 30.14
CA SER A 830 10.12 -16.92 31.19
C SER A 830 10.41 -15.50 31.72
N ASN A 831 10.96 -15.35 32.94
CA ASN A 831 10.98 -14.06 33.64
C ASN A 831 12.31 -13.33 33.52
N ASN A 832 13.42 -13.96 33.13
CA ASN A 832 14.75 -13.38 33.25
C ASN A 832 15.55 -13.45 31.93
N ALA A 833 16.44 -12.48 31.71
CA ALA A 833 17.37 -12.48 30.58
C ALA A 833 18.67 -11.74 30.95
N ALA A 834 19.71 -11.92 30.15
CA ALA A 834 20.94 -11.14 30.28
C ALA A 834 20.79 -9.80 29.54
N TYR A 835 21.00 -8.68 30.24
CA TYR A 835 20.81 -7.33 29.70
C TYR A 835 22.10 -6.52 29.64
N PHE A 836 22.41 -5.95 28.48
CA PHE A 836 23.42 -4.91 28.31
C PHE A 836 22.78 -3.52 28.30
N GLY A 837 22.75 -2.88 29.47
CA GLY A 837 22.26 -1.52 29.65
C GLY A 837 22.15 -1.17 31.13
N GLN A 838 21.65 0.02 31.44
CA GLN A 838 21.52 0.48 32.82
C GLN A 838 20.10 0.26 33.33
N SER A 839 19.91 -0.62 34.32
CA SER A 839 18.60 -0.99 34.88
C SER A 839 17.80 0.19 35.47
N GLY A 840 18.41 1.37 35.65
CA GLY A 840 17.74 2.59 36.13
C GLY A 840 17.28 3.56 35.03
N SER A 841 17.94 3.57 33.86
CA SER A 841 17.62 4.46 32.74
C SER A 841 17.14 3.73 31.49
N CYS A 842 17.18 2.39 31.51
CA CYS A 842 16.82 1.49 30.41
C CYS A 842 17.53 1.89 29.11
N ASN A 843 18.81 2.22 29.21
CA ASN A 843 19.68 2.51 28.08
C ASN A 843 21.16 2.28 28.42
N PHE A 844 22.02 2.29 27.41
CA PHE A 844 23.46 2.15 27.58
C PHE A 844 24.23 3.49 27.60
N ASN A 845 23.54 4.62 27.74
CA ASN A 845 24.19 5.95 27.76
C ASN A 845 24.89 6.25 29.08
N THR A 846 26.21 6.15 29.09
CA THR A 846 27.04 6.57 30.24
C THR A 846 27.71 7.94 30.05
N GLY A 847 27.44 8.63 28.94
CA GLY A 847 28.13 9.84 28.51
C GLY A 847 29.54 9.60 27.96
N SER A 848 29.87 8.35 27.62
CA SER A 848 31.13 7.91 27.00
C SER A 848 30.90 6.63 26.20
N ALA A 849 31.85 6.27 25.32
CA ALA A 849 31.82 4.99 24.65
C ALA A 849 31.88 3.84 25.65
N VAL A 850 30.95 2.91 25.52
CA VAL A 850 30.79 1.72 26.33
C VAL A 850 31.03 0.47 25.51
N THR A 851 31.73 -0.49 26.12
CA THR A 851 31.87 -1.84 25.59
C THR A 851 31.85 -2.81 26.76
N GLY A 852 31.36 -4.02 26.51
CA GLY A 852 31.42 -5.09 27.48
C GLY A 852 30.98 -6.41 26.89
N ALA A 853 31.31 -7.49 27.59
CA ALA A 853 31.07 -8.82 27.12
C ALA A 853 30.59 -9.77 28.22
N LEU A 854 29.67 -10.66 27.85
CA LEU A 854 29.17 -11.79 28.62
C LEU A 854 29.80 -13.07 28.05
N SER A 855 30.71 -13.69 28.79
CA SER A 855 31.58 -14.78 28.29
C SER A 855 31.40 -16.06 29.09
N MET A 856 31.32 -17.22 28.44
CA MET A 856 31.23 -18.50 29.15
C MET A 856 32.44 -18.77 30.06
N ASN A 857 32.17 -19.31 31.25
CA ASN A 857 33.19 -19.62 32.28
C ASN A 857 34.01 -20.86 31.94
N ASN A 858 33.39 -21.85 31.31
CA ASN A 858 33.96 -23.17 31.04
C ASN A 858 33.93 -23.50 29.54
N ASP A 859 34.86 -24.36 29.12
CA ASP A 859 34.89 -24.87 27.76
C ASP A 859 33.79 -25.93 27.57
N VAL A 860 33.13 -25.91 26.41
CA VAL A 860 32.19 -26.93 25.95
C VAL A 860 32.90 -27.82 24.93
N ALA A 861 32.95 -29.13 25.20
CA ALA A 861 33.61 -30.08 24.30
C ALA A 861 32.64 -30.51 23.19
N LEU A 862 32.91 -30.11 21.95
CA LEU A 862 32.14 -30.53 20.78
C LEU A 862 32.64 -31.88 20.28
N ALA A 863 31.73 -32.82 20.02
CA ALA A 863 32.09 -34.13 19.52
C ALA A 863 32.79 -34.06 18.14
N GLY A 864 33.69 -35.00 17.84
CA GLY A 864 34.37 -35.05 16.55
C GLY A 864 33.46 -35.65 15.48
N GLY A 865 33.22 -34.92 14.39
CA GLY A 865 32.33 -35.34 13.30
C GLY A 865 30.84 -35.08 13.54
N SER A 866 30.49 -34.31 14.57
CA SER A 866 29.14 -33.77 14.77
C SER A 866 28.93 -32.49 13.96
N ALA A 867 27.66 -32.05 13.87
CA ALA A 867 27.26 -30.75 13.30
C ALA A 867 26.53 -29.88 14.35
N PRO A 868 27.24 -29.39 15.38
CA PRO A 868 26.64 -28.59 16.44
C PRO A 868 26.22 -27.20 15.94
N VAL A 869 25.15 -26.66 16.50
CA VAL A 869 24.68 -25.29 16.32
C VAL A 869 24.64 -24.57 17.66
N LEU A 870 24.75 -23.24 17.62
CA LEU A 870 24.44 -22.34 18.73
C LEU A 870 23.08 -21.69 18.47
N ASN A 871 22.12 -21.94 19.35
CA ASN A 871 20.82 -21.29 19.37
C ASN A 871 20.78 -20.27 20.52
N PHE A 872 20.16 -19.12 20.32
CA PHE A 872 19.85 -18.15 21.37
C PHE A 872 18.78 -17.16 20.90
N SER A 873 18.06 -16.57 21.85
CA SER A 873 17.13 -15.48 21.62
C SER A 873 17.77 -14.15 22.00
N TYR A 874 17.43 -13.05 21.32
CA TYR A 874 17.91 -11.73 21.70
C TYR A 874 16.92 -10.62 21.37
N PHE A 875 16.93 -9.53 22.13
CA PHE A 875 16.26 -8.27 21.78
C PHE A 875 17.30 -7.18 21.58
N LEU A 876 17.29 -6.47 20.46
CA LEU A 876 18.22 -5.36 20.22
C LEU A 876 17.47 -4.07 19.89
N GLU A 877 17.90 -2.95 20.47
CA GLU A 877 17.50 -1.61 20.09
C GLU A 877 18.70 -0.66 20.25
N THR A 878 19.14 -0.11 19.12
CA THR A 878 20.34 0.72 18.99
C THR A 878 20.12 1.84 17.97
N GLU A 879 21.10 2.72 17.80
CA GLU A 879 21.08 3.63 16.65
C GLU A 879 21.36 2.84 15.36
N GLN A 880 20.46 2.90 14.37
CA GLN A 880 20.58 2.12 13.12
C GLN A 880 21.58 2.74 12.12
N PHE A 881 22.80 3.05 12.57
CA PHE A 881 23.89 3.54 11.72
C PHE A 881 25.02 2.51 11.60
N ILE A 882 25.49 2.25 10.38
CA ILE A 882 26.55 1.28 10.11
C ILE A 882 27.85 1.68 10.84
N GLY A 883 28.38 0.77 11.66
CA GLY A 883 29.67 0.90 12.34
C GLY A 883 29.62 1.48 13.77
N TYR A 884 28.42 1.68 14.32
CA TYR A 884 28.18 2.09 15.71
C TYR A 884 27.19 1.12 16.38
N ASP A 885 27.21 1.05 17.70
CA ASP A 885 26.34 0.17 18.50
C ASP A 885 26.31 -1.30 18.04
N GLU A 886 27.50 -1.89 17.88
CA GLU A 886 27.65 -3.22 17.30
C GLU A 886 27.55 -4.33 18.36
N ALA A 887 26.66 -5.30 18.11
CA ALA A 887 26.44 -6.49 18.91
C ALA A 887 27.04 -7.73 18.22
N PHE A 888 28.04 -8.34 18.86
CA PHE A 888 28.83 -9.44 18.33
C PHE A 888 28.67 -10.72 19.14
N VAL A 889 28.57 -11.84 18.43
CA VAL A 889 28.70 -13.19 18.98
C VAL A 889 30.04 -13.76 18.54
N GLU A 890 30.84 -14.19 19.50
CA GLU A 890 32.23 -14.60 19.28
C GLU A 890 32.51 -15.97 19.90
N ILE A 891 33.46 -16.69 19.30
CA ILE A 891 33.89 -18.02 19.73
C ILE A 891 35.38 -18.08 20.03
N SER A 892 35.74 -18.89 21.03
CA SER A 892 37.14 -19.17 21.38
C SER A 892 37.40 -20.67 21.41
N THR A 893 38.53 -21.11 20.84
CA THR A 893 39.02 -22.51 20.92
C THR A 893 40.22 -22.70 21.86
N ASN A 894 40.59 -21.66 22.62
CA ASN A 894 41.78 -21.66 23.48
C ASN A 894 41.50 -21.12 24.89
N GLY A 895 40.35 -21.49 25.46
CA GLY A 895 39.97 -21.15 26.83
C GLY A 895 39.73 -19.66 27.08
N GLY A 896 39.34 -18.91 26.05
CA GLY A 896 39.02 -17.48 26.12
C GLY A 896 40.21 -16.54 25.88
N SER A 897 41.37 -17.07 25.47
CA SER A 897 42.59 -16.27 25.25
C SER A 897 42.51 -15.43 23.96
N THR A 898 41.88 -15.96 22.91
CA THR A 898 41.58 -15.25 21.66
C THR A 898 40.17 -15.57 21.20
N TRP A 899 39.50 -14.60 20.61
CA TRP A 899 38.12 -14.70 20.16
C TRP A 899 38.03 -14.42 18.66
N SER A 900 37.21 -15.20 17.97
CA SER A 900 36.87 -15.05 16.55
C SER A 900 35.40 -14.69 16.43
N LEU A 901 35.05 -13.82 15.48
CA LEU A 901 33.65 -13.48 15.20
C LEU A 901 32.91 -14.70 14.63
N LEU A 902 31.76 -15.04 15.21
CA LEU A 902 30.78 -15.96 14.63
C LEU A 902 29.73 -15.19 13.82
N LEU A 903 29.14 -14.19 14.45
CA LEU A 903 27.99 -13.46 13.94
C LEU A 903 27.98 -12.04 14.52
N GLN A 904 27.54 -11.07 13.72
CA GLN A 904 27.12 -9.76 14.19
C GLN A 904 25.60 -9.69 14.04
N VAL A 905 24.88 -9.31 15.10
CA VAL A 905 23.42 -9.19 15.08
C VAL A 905 23.02 -7.72 14.91
N THR A 906 22.01 -7.45 14.09
CA THR A 906 21.62 -6.10 13.69
C THR A 906 20.12 -5.84 13.73
N ASP A 907 19.30 -6.89 13.76
CA ASP A 907 17.85 -6.75 13.65
C ASP A 907 17.26 -6.28 14.97
N SER A 908 16.36 -5.30 14.90
CA SER A 908 15.68 -4.77 16.09
C SER A 908 14.58 -5.71 16.59
N GLY A 909 14.30 -5.65 17.88
CA GLY A 909 13.24 -6.47 18.49
C GLY A 909 13.71 -7.87 18.89
N TRP A 910 12.79 -8.69 19.41
CA TRP A 910 13.07 -10.08 19.77
C TRP A 910 13.29 -10.95 18.53
N GLN A 911 14.39 -11.68 18.50
CA GLN A 911 14.83 -12.55 17.43
C GLN A 911 15.32 -13.88 18.01
N ALA A 912 15.03 -14.99 17.34
CA ALA A 912 15.65 -16.29 17.61
C ALA A 912 16.71 -16.57 16.55
N VAL A 913 17.94 -16.87 16.98
CA VAL A 913 19.11 -17.04 16.11
C VAL A 913 19.64 -18.46 16.23
N SER A 914 20.03 -19.04 15.10
CA SER A 914 20.81 -20.29 15.03
C SER A 914 22.06 -20.07 14.18
N THR A 915 23.23 -20.51 14.65
CA THR A 915 24.50 -20.40 13.91
C THR A 915 25.30 -21.70 13.94
N ASP A 916 25.85 -22.09 12.79
CA ASP A 916 26.58 -23.35 12.61
C ASP A 916 27.96 -23.33 13.31
N LEU A 917 28.21 -24.31 14.16
CA LEU A 917 29.48 -24.53 14.84
C LEU A 917 30.24 -25.75 14.30
N SER A 918 29.82 -26.35 13.18
CA SER A 918 30.45 -27.53 12.57
C SER A 918 31.94 -27.36 12.28
N ALA A 919 32.37 -26.13 11.95
CA ALA A 919 33.79 -25.81 11.76
C ALA A 919 34.66 -26.05 13.02
N TYR A 920 34.03 -26.14 14.19
CA TYR A 920 34.66 -26.32 15.49
C TYR A 920 34.43 -27.73 16.07
N ALA A 921 33.78 -28.64 15.32
CA ALA A 921 33.58 -30.03 15.73
C ALA A 921 34.91 -30.70 16.14
N GLY A 922 34.91 -31.41 17.27
CA GLY A 922 36.10 -32.01 17.88
C GLY A 922 36.97 -31.05 18.69
N SER A 923 36.57 -29.78 18.84
CA SER A 923 37.28 -28.78 19.65
C SER A 923 36.52 -28.45 20.94
N ASN A 924 37.26 -27.90 21.90
CA ASN A 924 36.69 -27.25 23.09
C ASN A 924 36.39 -25.78 22.76
N VAL A 925 35.16 -25.33 22.95
CA VAL A 925 34.72 -23.98 22.56
C VAL A 925 34.16 -23.18 23.75
N ARG A 926 34.20 -21.85 23.63
CA ARG A 926 33.46 -20.90 24.47
C ARG A 926 32.76 -19.89 23.60
N ILE A 927 31.58 -19.46 24.01
CA ILE A 927 30.82 -18.38 23.38
C ILE A 927 30.90 -17.11 24.23
N ARG A 928 30.83 -15.96 23.56
CA ARG A 928 30.77 -14.64 24.17
C ARG A 928 29.87 -13.71 23.38
N PHE A 929 29.00 -13.00 24.08
CA PHE A 929 28.21 -11.88 23.56
C PHE A 929 28.93 -10.58 23.92
N ARG A 930 29.31 -9.77 22.93
CA ARG A 930 30.05 -8.52 23.12
C ARG A 930 29.31 -7.36 22.48
N PHE A 931 29.03 -6.32 23.25
CA PHE A 931 28.46 -5.07 22.76
C PHE A 931 29.54 -3.99 22.71
N ASP A 932 29.52 -3.15 21.69
CA ASP A 932 30.43 -2.02 21.53
C ASP A 932 29.70 -0.82 20.88
N SER A 933 29.44 0.22 21.67
CA SER A 933 28.80 1.45 21.18
C SER A 933 29.62 2.19 20.12
N GLY A 934 30.95 1.99 20.08
CA GLY A 934 31.83 2.71 19.14
C GLY A 934 32.06 4.19 19.49
N ASP A 935 31.08 4.88 20.07
CA ASP A 935 31.21 6.28 20.52
C ASP A 935 30.30 6.67 21.71
N SER A 936 30.23 7.97 22.03
CA SER A 936 29.47 8.52 23.16
C SER A 936 28.18 9.25 22.77
N ILE A 937 27.80 9.22 21.50
CA ILE A 937 26.70 9.96 20.88
C ILE A 937 25.52 8.98 20.75
N ASN A 938 24.29 9.47 20.87
CA ASN A 938 23.08 8.68 20.62
C ASN A 938 22.88 7.37 21.42
N ASN A 939 23.69 7.06 22.43
CA ASN A 939 23.56 5.85 23.27
C ASN A 939 22.27 5.74 24.15
N ASN A 940 21.24 6.55 23.91
CA ASN A 940 19.98 6.58 24.69
C ASN A 940 18.98 5.47 24.33
N TYR A 941 19.38 4.49 23.53
CA TYR A 941 18.56 3.32 23.18
C TYR A 941 18.65 2.21 24.21
N PHE A 942 17.70 1.28 24.18
CA PHE A 942 17.54 0.25 25.20
C PHE A 942 18.78 -0.65 25.37
N GLY A 943 19.42 -1.05 24.27
CA GLY A 943 20.58 -1.93 24.27
C GLY A 943 20.24 -3.35 23.85
N TRP A 944 20.81 -4.34 24.53
CA TRP A 944 20.77 -5.74 24.09
C TRP A 944 20.34 -6.69 25.21
N LEU A 945 19.26 -7.46 25.01
CA LEU A 945 18.92 -8.63 25.83
C LEU A 945 19.34 -9.90 25.11
N VAL A 946 19.81 -10.90 25.85
CA VAL A 946 20.14 -12.25 25.36
C VAL A 946 19.51 -13.28 26.29
N ASP A 947 18.90 -14.30 25.69
CA ASP A 947 18.16 -15.36 26.37
C ASP A 947 18.31 -16.71 25.64
N ASP A 948 17.92 -17.82 26.26
CA ASP A 948 17.83 -19.17 25.66
C ASP A 948 19.11 -19.69 24.98
N VAL A 949 20.27 -19.50 25.61
CA VAL A 949 21.54 -19.85 24.98
C VAL A 949 21.78 -21.36 25.04
N GLN A 950 21.75 -22.02 23.89
CA GLN A 950 21.93 -23.45 23.75
C GLN A 950 23.02 -23.80 22.73
N ILE A 951 23.88 -24.76 23.06
CA ILE A 951 24.76 -25.43 22.08
C ILE A 951 24.31 -26.87 21.96
N ILE A 952 23.86 -27.26 20.78
CA ILE A 952 23.22 -28.55 20.54
C ILE A 952 23.61 -29.13 19.18
N GLU A 953 23.78 -30.44 19.10
CA GLU A 953 23.75 -31.17 17.82
C GLU A 953 22.30 -31.60 17.59
N GLU A 954 21.61 -30.88 16.72
CA GLU A 954 20.21 -31.13 16.41
C GLU A 954 20.08 -32.35 15.50
N VAL A 955 19.27 -33.31 15.93
CA VAL A 955 18.77 -34.38 15.06
C VAL A 955 17.32 -34.07 14.78
N LYS A 956 16.99 -33.73 13.53
CA LYS A 956 15.62 -33.46 13.09
C LYS A 956 15.11 -34.60 12.21
N VAL A 957 13.80 -34.81 12.25
CA VAL A 957 13.09 -35.61 11.25
C VAL A 957 12.26 -34.67 10.38
N SER A 958 12.46 -34.76 9.07
CA SER A 958 11.70 -34.02 8.05
C SER A 958 10.60 -34.91 7.49
N ASN A 959 9.49 -34.31 7.08
CA ASN A 959 8.45 -35.02 6.36
C ASN A 959 7.68 -34.04 5.47
N MET A 960 7.47 -34.43 4.21
CA MET A 960 6.79 -33.62 3.19
C MET A 960 5.52 -34.29 2.69
N ALA A 961 4.46 -33.49 2.55
CA ALA A 961 3.23 -33.87 1.89
C ALA A 961 2.95 -32.96 0.69
N CYS A 962 2.30 -33.51 -0.32
CA CYS A 962 1.82 -32.77 -1.48
C CYS A 962 0.34 -33.08 -1.72
N VAL A 963 -0.41 -32.09 -2.18
CA VAL A 963 -1.78 -32.22 -2.68
C VAL A 963 -1.80 -31.98 -4.19
N THR A 964 -2.65 -32.72 -4.92
CA THR A 964 -2.85 -32.55 -6.37
C THR A 964 -4.32 -32.71 -6.74
N ALA A 965 -4.80 -31.99 -7.76
CA ALA A 965 -6.12 -32.14 -8.36
C ALA A 965 -6.05 -32.49 -9.87
N TYR A 966 -7.17 -32.92 -10.45
CA TYR A 966 -7.27 -33.24 -11.89
C TYR A 966 -7.09 -32.01 -12.78
N GLU A 967 -7.52 -30.86 -12.28
CA GLU A 967 -7.49 -29.56 -12.96
C GLU A 967 -6.05 -29.02 -13.14
N GLY A 968 -5.07 -29.64 -12.49
CA GLY A 968 -3.65 -29.30 -12.58
C GLY A 968 -3.09 -28.62 -11.34
N ASP A 969 -3.96 -28.22 -10.41
CA ASP A 969 -3.59 -27.62 -9.13
C ASP A 969 -2.78 -28.57 -8.26
N ASN A 970 -1.71 -28.07 -7.66
CA ASN A 970 -0.86 -28.81 -6.76
C ASN A 970 -0.12 -27.89 -5.79
N ASP A 971 0.17 -28.41 -4.61
CA ASP A 971 0.93 -27.72 -3.58
C ASP A 971 1.65 -28.74 -2.69
N CYS A 972 2.71 -28.33 -2.01
CA CYS A 972 3.48 -29.17 -1.11
C CYS A 972 3.93 -28.39 0.13
N ASP A 973 3.85 -29.05 1.28
CA ASP A 973 4.33 -28.50 2.55
C ASP A 973 5.13 -29.54 3.34
N SER A 974 6.09 -29.05 4.13
CA SER A 974 7.04 -29.86 4.89
C SER A 974 7.20 -29.36 6.30
N VAL A 975 7.37 -30.28 7.25
CA VAL A 975 7.65 -29.97 8.64
C VAL A 975 8.93 -30.65 9.09
N GLU A 976 9.78 -29.93 9.80
CA GLU A 976 10.91 -30.49 10.55
C GLU A 976 10.59 -30.55 12.04
N THR A 977 10.90 -31.66 12.67
CA THR A 977 10.69 -31.85 14.12
C THR A 977 12.00 -32.24 14.78
N LEU A 978 12.42 -31.49 15.81
CA LEU A 978 13.58 -31.80 16.62
C LEU A 978 13.33 -33.10 17.38
N VAL A 979 14.28 -34.03 17.32
CA VAL A 979 14.22 -35.32 18.02
C VAL A 979 15.03 -35.22 19.30
N GLU A 980 14.37 -35.34 20.44
CA GLU A 980 15.04 -35.53 21.71
C GLU A 980 15.45 -37.00 21.90
N PRO A 981 16.58 -37.28 22.56
CA PRO A 981 17.00 -38.64 22.84
C PRO A 981 15.95 -39.37 23.68
N ALA A 982 15.79 -40.68 23.46
CA ALA A 982 14.85 -41.49 24.22
C ALA A 982 15.12 -41.35 25.73
N ALA A 983 14.12 -40.97 26.51
CA ALA A 983 14.23 -40.91 27.96
C ALA A 983 14.82 -42.24 28.46
N CYS A 984 15.91 -42.18 29.23
CA CYS A 984 16.58 -43.37 29.71
C CYS A 984 15.57 -44.31 30.36
N SER A 985 15.41 -45.52 29.82
CA SER A 985 14.85 -46.61 30.61
C SER A 985 15.71 -46.73 31.85
N ALA A 986 15.12 -46.48 33.02
CA ALA A 986 15.83 -46.46 34.29
C ALA A 986 16.81 -47.64 34.38
N PRO A 987 18.12 -47.40 34.58
CA PRO A 987 19.04 -48.50 34.78
C PRO A 987 18.62 -49.26 36.04
N ASN A 988 18.74 -50.58 36.00
CA ASN A 988 18.59 -51.42 37.17
C ASN A 988 19.56 -50.92 38.27
N ALA A 989 18.99 -50.48 39.41
CA ALA A 989 19.62 -50.30 40.71
C ALA A 989 20.87 -49.39 40.80
N VAL A 990 20.66 -48.10 41.11
CA VAL A 990 21.63 -47.31 41.87
C VAL A 990 21.62 -47.87 43.31
N THR A 991 22.76 -48.32 43.82
CA THR A 991 22.82 -48.99 45.13
C THR A 991 23.30 -48.13 46.28
N ASP A 992 23.88 -46.94 46.05
CA ASP A 992 24.27 -46.03 47.12
C ASP A 992 24.31 -44.58 46.60
N LEU A 993 23.52 -43.69 47.21
CA LEU A 993 23.66 -42.24 47.10
C LEU A 993 23.95 -41.68 48.49
N ILE A 994 25.01 -40.88 48.64
CA ILE A 994 25.34 -40.16 49.88
C ILE A 994 25.23 -38.66 49.60
N ALA A 995 24.31 -37.97 50.28
CA ALA A 995 24.24 -36.51 50.26
C ALA A 995 24.78 -35.95 51.57
N THR A 996 25.74 -35.04 51.52
CA THR A 996 26.29 -34.40 52.72
C THR A 996 25.71 -33.00 52.86
N MET A 997 25.13 -32.71 54.01
CA MET A 997 24.57 -31.38 54.32
C MET A 997 25.33 -30.75 55.50
N ASN A 998 25.68 -29.48 55.32
CA ASN A 998 26.38 -28.69 56.34
C ASN A 998 25.42 -27.67 56.95
N VAL A 999 25.10 -27.84 58.23
CA VAL A 999 24.28 -26.86 58.97
C VAL A 999 25.06 -26.32 60.17
N ASN A 1000 25.37 -25.03 60.16
CA ASN A 1000 26.14 -24.33 61.19
C ASN A 1000 27.48 -25.04 61.55
N GLY A 1001 28.19 -25.54 60.55
CA GLY A 1001 29.51 -26.19 60.72
C GLY A 1001 29.47 -27.63 61.23
N THR A 1002 28.30 -28.28 61.24
CA THR A 1002 28.17 -29.71 61.51
C THR A 1002 27.78 -30.46 60.23
N HIS A 1003 28.63 -31.41 59.83
CA HIS A 1003 28.37 -32.33 58.70
C HIS A 1003 27.33 -33.38 59.07
N ILE A 1004 26.34 -33.59 58.20
CA ILE A 1004 25.38 -34.70 58.28
C ILE A 1004 25.40 -35.44 56.94
N ASP A 1005 25.77 -36.71 56.97
CA ASP A 1005 25.75 -37.59 55.80
C ASP A 1005 24.41 -38.34 55.73
N LEU A 1006 23.71 -38.21 54.60
CA LEU A 1006 22.46 -38.89 54.30
C LEU A 1006 22.74 -40.01 53.31
N ALA A 1007 22.66 -41.27 53.75
CA ALA A 1007 22.75 -42.43 52.88
C ALA A 1007 21.35 -42.88 52.44
N TRP A 1008 21.15 -43.08 51.14
CA TRP A 1008 19.86 -43.46 50.56
C TRP A 1008 19.94 -44.81 49.85
N THR A 1009 18.94 -45.67 50.09
CA THR A 1009 18.75 -46.95 49.40
C THR A 1009 17.28 -47.10 49.01
N GLY A 1010 16.93 -46.78 47.76
CA GLY A 1010 15.55 -46.84 47.27
C GLY A 1010 15.47 -46.82 45.74
N THR A 1011 14.41 -47.41 45.20
CA THR A 1011 14.13 -47.45 43.74
C THR A 1011 12.88 -46.63 43.44
N GLY A 1012 13.04 -45.48 42.80
CA GLY A 1012 11.93 -44.61 42.36
C GLY A 1012 12.10 -43.13 42.77
N ALA A 1013 11.40 -42.23 42.10
CA ALA A 1013 11.36 -40.80 42.47
C ALA A 1013 10.52 -40.62 43.74
N ASP A 1014 11.16 -40.40 44.89
CA ASP A 1014 10.49 -40.17 46.17
C ASP A 1014 10.63 -38.70 46.61
N THR A 1015 9.54 -38.14 47.15
CA THR A 1015 9.52 -36.80 47.78
C THR A 1015 9.64 -36.92 49.31
N TYR A 1016 10.61 -36.23 49.92
CA TYR A 1016 10.84 -36.24 51.37
C TYR A 1016 10.63 -34.85 52.00
N GLN A 1017 9.93 -34.80 53.15
CA GLN A 1017 9.75 -33.57 53.93
C GLN A 1017 10.74 -33.51 55.09
N ILE A 1018 11.46 -32.39 55.22
CA ILE A 1018 12.41 -32.12 56.32
C ILE A 1018 11.73 -31.20 57.34
N HIS A 1019 11.60 -31.66 58.59
CA HIS A 1019 11.03 -30.90 59.70
C HIS A 1019 12.14 -30.42 60.64
N ARG A 1020 12.01 -29.20 61.18
CA ARG A 1020 12.91 -28.66 62.21
C ARG A 1020 12.17 -28.49 63.54
N ASN A 1021 12.73 -28.98 64.64
CA ASN A 1021 12.29 -28.61 65.99
C ASN A 1021 13.47 -28.15 66.85
N ALA A 1022 13.20 -27.84 68.13
CA ALA A 1022 14.18 -27.31 69.08
C ALA A 1022 15.39 -28.22 69.34
N ASN A 1023 15.36 -29.49 68.89
CA ASN A 1023 16.41 -30.48 69.12
C ASN A 1023 17.11 -30.95 67.83
N GLY A 1024 16.77 -30.43 66.65
CA GLY A 1024 17.40 -30.77 65.37
C GLY A 1024 16.43 -30.97 64.20
N PHE A 1025 16.94 -31.49 63.08
CA PHE A 1025 16.15 -31.85 61.89
C PHE A 1025 15.69 -33.30 61.98
N TYR A 1026 14.47 -33.61 61.52
CA TYR A 1026 13.97 -34.97 61.37
C TYR A 1026 13.11 -35.12 60.11
N PHE A 1027 13.08 -36.32 59.52
CA PHE A 1027 12.39 -36.63 58.27
C PHE A 1027 11.05 -37.31 58.52
N ASN A 1028 10.03 -36.97 57.72
CA ASN A 1028 8.77 -37.72 57.67
C ASN A 1028 8.52 -38.18 56.22
N PRO A 1029 8.49 -39.50 55.93
CA PRO A 1029 8.16 -39.97 54.59
C PRO A 1029 6.68 -39.72 54.31
N THR A 1030 6.38 -39.17 53.14
CA THR A 1030 5.02 -39.08 52.62
C THR A 1030 4.47 -40.51 52.47
N ALA A 1031 3.28 -40.76 52.99
CA ALA A 1031 2.76 -42.10 53.28
C ALA A 1031 2.84 -43.09 52.10
N GLY A 1032 3.66 -44.14 52.22
CA GLY A 1032 3.72 -45.20 51.20
C GLY A 1032 4.68 -46.38 51.44
N ASN A 1033 5.93 -46.17 51.86
CA ASN A 1033 6.94 -47.25 51.85
C ASN A 1033 7.56 -47.55 53.23
N GLN A 1034 7.59 -48.85 53.59
CA GLN A 1034 8.20 -49.37 54.82
C GLN A 1034 9.71 -49.53 54.67
N ILE A 1035 10.48 -49.07 55.67
CA ILE A 1035 11.92 -49.27 55.77
C ILE A 1035 12.20 -50.66 56.37
N GLY A 1036 12.89 -51.52 55.63
CA GLY A 1036 13.29 -52.87 56.07
C GLY A 1036 14.73 -52.95 56.56
N GLY A 1037 14.92 -52.99 57.89
CA GLY A 1037 16.08 -53.57 58.62
C GLY A 1037 17.42 -52.82 58.53
N THR A 1038 18.38 -52.88 59.48
CA THR A 1038 18.50 -53.43 60.84
C THR A 1038 19.65 -52.71 61.54
N SER A 1039 19.42 -52.02 62.65
CA SER A 1039 20.32 -52.00 63.82
C SER A 1039 19.64 -51.30 65.01
N SER A 1040 19.67 -51.97 66.16
CA SER A 1040 19.28 -51.48 67.49
C SER A 1040 20.58 -51.52 68.34
N PRO A 1041 20.86 -50.64 69.31
CA PRO A 1041 20.05 -50.45 70.55
C PRO A 1041 19.96 -48.97 71.00
N SER A 1042 19.06 -48.44 71.83
CA SER A 1042 18.32 -48.89 73.01
C SER A 1042 17.35 -47.77 73.45
N HIS A 1043 16.37 -48.12 74.30
CA HIS A 1043 15.54 -47.25 75.16
C HIS A 1043 14.19 -46.67 74.64
N THR A 1044 13.16 -47.52 74.74
CA THR A 1044 11.87 -47.35 75.46
C THR A 1044 11.14 -45.98 75.50
N ASP A 1045 9.99 -45.98 74.81
CA ASP A 1045 8.62 -45.71 75.30
C ASP A 1045 7.96 -44.31 75.15
N SER A 1046 6.68 -44.39 74.77
CA SER A 1046 5.58 -43.40 74.74
C SER A 1046 5.43 -42.43 73.54
N THR A 1047 4.44 -42.72 72.69
CA THR A 1047 3.51 -41.70 72.14
C THR A 1047 2.44 -41.41 73.20
N PRO A 1048 1.56 -40.38 73.12
CA PRO A 1048 1.35 -39.37 72.05
C PRO A 1048 1.16 -37.91 72.56
N ASN A 1049 1.29 -36.90 71.69
CA ASN A 1049 0.29 -35.82 71.52
C ASN A 1049 0.74 -34.76 70.51
N ILE A 1050 -0.20 -34.43 69.62
CA ILE A 1050 -0.21 -33.25 68.77
C ILE A 1050 -0.45 -32.02 69.66
N ILE A 1051 0.44 -31.04 69.63
CA ILE A 1051 0.17 -29.65 70.03
C ILE A 1051 0.78 -28.74 68.97
N GLY A 1052 -0.06 -27.93 68.35
CA GLY A 1052 0.33 -26.94 67.35
C GLY A 1052 1.06 -25.74 67.95
N ASP A 1053 1.85 -25.08 67.09
CA ASP A 1053 2.37 -23.73 67.28
C ASP A 1053 2.32 -23.00 65.92
N PRO A 1054 1.71 -21.80 65.82
CA PRO A 1054 1.40 -21.14 64.55
C PRO A 1054 2.47 -20.09 64.16
N THR A 1055 3.67 -20.55 63.82
CA THR A 1055 4.67 -19.73 63.09
C THR A 1055 5.36 -20.59 62.03
N ASN A 1056 4.75 -20.67 60.85
CA ASN A 1056 5.29 -21.36 59.69
C ASN A 1056 6.48 -20.59 59.10
N ASN A 1057 7.64 -21.23 59.04
CA ASN A 1057 8.62 -21.06 57.97
C ASN A 1057 9.05 -22.48 57.57
N TYR A 1058 8.46 -23.00 56.48
CA TYR A 1058 8.85 -24.28 55.89
C TYR A 1058 9.61 -24.00 54.60
N GLY A 1059 10.85 -24.46 54.49
CA GLY A 1059 11.54 -24.58 53.21
C GLY A 1059 11.40 -26.01 52.68
N TYR A 1060 11.06 -26.16 51.41
CA TYR A 1060 11.01 -27.45 50.71
C TYR A 1060 12.21 -27.54 49.77
N VAL A 1061 12.88 -28.70 49.75
CA VAL A 1061 13.90 -29.04 48.75
C VAL A 1061 13.38 -30.25 47.97
N VAL A 1062 13.09 -30.05 46.69
CA VAL A 1062 12.77 -31.14 45.75
C VAL A 1062 14.04 -31.41 44.96
N VAL A 1063 14.66 -32.57 45.16
CA VAL A 1063 15.82 -33.01 44.37
C VAL A 1063 15.35 -34.07 43.39
N ALA A 1064 15.29 -33.74 42.10
CA ALA A 1064 15.16 -34.70 41.02
C ALA A 1064 16.55 -34.91 40.41
N MET A 1065 17.01 -36.17 40.31
CA MET A 1065 18.30 -36.51 39.70
C MET A 1065 18.07 -37.43 38.50
N ASN A 1066 18.55 -37.02 37.33
CA ASN A 1066 18.73 -37.86 36.15
C ASN A 1066 20.23 -38.05 35.89
N TYR A 1067 20.68 -39.28 35.65
CA TYR A 1067 22.08 -39.60 35.35
C TYR A 1067 22.14 -40.41 34.05
N CYS A 1068 22.94 -39.95 33.08
CA CYS A 1068 23.15 -40.60 31.78
C CYS A 1068 24.63 -40.97 31.62
N GLU A 1069 24.95 -42.25 31.39
CA GLU A 1069 26.29 -42.64 30.92
C GLU A 1069 26.43 -42.33 29.42
N GLY A 1070 27.48 -41.59 29.05
CA GLY A 1070 27.80 -41.28 27.66
C GLY A 1070 28.24 -42.51 26.86
N LEU A 1071 27.68 -42.64 25.64
CA LEU A 1071 28.19 -43.50 24.59
C LEU A 1071 29.56 -42.98 24.12
N SER A 1072 30.67 -43.52 24.64
CA SER A 1072 31.99 -43.32 24.02
C SER A 1072 32.32 -44.47 23.06
N GLY A 1073 32.64 -44.11 21.82
CA GLY A 1073 32.94 -45.00 20.70
C GLY A 1073 34.12 -45.96 20.91
N GLY A 1074 34.14 -46.98 20.06
CA GLY A 1074 35.11 -48.07 20.08
C GLY A 1074 36.56 -47.63 19.83
N GLY A 1075 37.45 -48.15 20.67
CA GLY A 1075 38.89 -48.22 20.45
C GLY A 1075 39.44 -49.41 21.24
N GLY A 1076 39.90 -50.44 20.53
CA GLY A 1076 40.39 -51.69 21.13
C GLY A 1076 41.60 -51.48 22.04
N GLY A 1077 41.52 -52.00 23.27
CA GLY A 1077 42.65 -52.08 24.21
C GLY A 1077 42.19 -52.62 25.55
N SER A 1078 42.73 -53.77 25.95
CA SER A 1078 42.48 -54.43 27.24
C SER A 1078 42.81 -53.52 28.43
N ALA A 1079 41.81 -53.15 29.23
CA ALA A 1079 42.01 -52.64 30.60
C ALA A 1079 40.80 -52.98 31.48
N SER A 1080 41.10 -53.48 32.68
CA SER A 1080 40.17 -53.80 33.76
C SER A 1080 39.30 -52.62 34.17
N ALA A 1081 38.01 -52.90 34.43
CA ALA A 1081 37.02 -51.98 34.97
C ALA A 1081 37.53 -51.19 36.20
N PRO A 1082 37.37 -49.86 36.25
CA PRO A 1082 37.45 -49.09 37.49
C PRO A 1082 36.05 -48.86 38.10
N SER A 1083 36.03 -49.06 39.41
CA SER A 1083 35.13 -48.65 40.49
C SER A 1083 34.10 -47.52 40.26
N ASN A 1084 32.91 -47.74 40.83
CA ASN A 1084 31.89 -46.77 41.29
C ASN A 1084 32.44 -45.35 41.50
N GLN A 1085 32.00 -44.38 40.69
CA GLN A 1085 32.15 -42.97 41.04
C GLN A 1085 30.99 -42.55 41.95
N VAL A 1086 31.34 -41.93 43.07
CA VAL A 1086 30.43 -41.28 44.01
C VAL A 1086 30.25 -39.84 43.54
N GLY A 1087 29.04 -39.43 43.20
CA GLY A 1087 28.71 -38.00 43.05
C GLY A 1087 28.52 -37.39 44.44
N GLU A 1088 29.39 -36.47 44.85
CA GLU A 1088 29.23 -35.65 46.06
C GLU A 1088 28.45 -34.38 45.69
N PHE A 1089 27.29 -34.16 46.31
CA PHE A 1089 26.54 -32.90 46.18
C PHE A 1089 26.59 -32.15 47.51
N ASP A 1090 27.17 -30.94 47.51
CA ASP A 1090 27.24 -30.04 48.67
C ASP A 1090 26.13 -28.99 48.59
N PHE A 1091 25.23 -28.96 49.57
CA PHE A 1091 24.25 -27.87 49.72
C PHE A 1091 24.52 -27.10 51.02
N SER A 1092 24.55 -25.76 50.93
CA SER A 1092 24.66 -24.86 52.09
C SER A 1092 23.37 -24.06 52.26
N ILE A 1093 22.68 -24.22 53.39
CA ILE A 1093 21.50 -23.40 53.74
C ILE A 1093 21.93 -22.33 54.75
N VAL A 1094 21.81 -21.05 54.39
CA VAL A 1094 22.03 -19.91 55.29
C VAL A 1094 20.71 -19.57 55.98
N ALA A 1095 20.72 -19.47 57.32
CA ALA A 1095 19.50 -19.20 58.08
C ALA A 1095 19.03 -17.74 57.89
N GLY A 1096 17.85 -17.53 57.28
CA GLY A 1096 17.17 -16.23 57.30
C GLY A 1096 16.29 -15.88 56.10
N THR A 1097 16.39 -16.59 54.98
CA THR A 1097 15.53 -16.39 53.80
C THR A 1097 14.47 -17.50 53.71
N PRO A 1098 13.23 -17.21 53.28
CA PRO A 1098 12.16 -18.19 53.16
C PRO A 1098 12.54 -19.41 52.33
#